data_AF-A0A7C3ELR4-F1
#
_entry.id   AF-A0A7C3ELR4-F1
#
_cell.length_a   1.000
_cell.length_b   1.000
_cell.length_c   1.000
_cell.angle_alpha   90.00
_cell.angle_beta   90.00
_cell.angle_gamma   90.00
#
_symmetry.space_group_name_H-M   'P 1'
#
loop_
_entity.id
_entity.type
_entity.pdbx_description
1 polymer ?
#
loop_
_entity_poly.entity_id
_entity_poly.type
_entity_poly.pdbx_seq_one_letter_code
_entity_poly.pdbx_strand_id
1 'polypeptide(L)'
;MWTVRVLAFFTSLALPVVAAATTFVLADEQQLAQQADAIVLGEVERVEPMRANESSKLATHVRLRVVEVWKGAVPVAFELVEMGGTAGGTEARFFGVPEYRVGEQVLVFATQRPDGHWATTSLAMGKYSLRQHDQQVYAVRDLGPETTALEWDGRSLRPAPARAVYDLEDLRRSVRRTLGGTLEPRAVPRSDATSEDLGDTYTAPFALMGSPGRWFQPDQGLPVEYFVDETGDATLGVEQTNAAVTAAMAAWSVPATPTIDLAVAGTMPPGKVDCSGQTQIIFNDPDNMISDPWFCSGVLAVGGYCVNNDDTVEINGVRFSRITTARILFNNGWGSCPFWNACNVAEVMTHELGHTIGIGHSGDGRATMFAYAHFDGRCAALRADDLAAVNFIYPASANLHDAAVLPPPRVKVRIRRGKPEAYVPVSVALRHGDTWGDRALFRLAVSDGTCPPGTVGAANFGMFADAPDRVDLAPGTQAKATVWLHLQSNAFHTPDSKAPARCELQVSAEVLASDNIDPYPGNEVVPVPLDVIDENDVDPKTASNQLVLGALKPLFLRLTRGKSELVKMVTVKVRNGASSDTVSLSLDPGDCPPGLVQAPLVLRSTREFRGVAMTGSSQARAQLPVRFAREMVNSLFPGSPGRCVARLLVSGQQTDADPSNNSIPVVIDLQDDNDL
;
A
#
# COMPACT_ATOMS: atom_id res chain seq x y z
N MET A 1 -59.66 9.67 16.69
CA MET A 1 -59.29 9.74 15.27
C MET A 1 -57.95 10.45 15.11
N TRP A 2 -56.81 9.78 15.29
CA TRP A 2 -55.51 10.26 14.79
C TRP A 2 -54.68 9.02 14.45
N THR A 3 -54.66 8.63 13.18
CA THR A 3 -53.84 7.55 12.63
C THR A 3 -52.45 8.10 12.30
N VAL A 4 -51.43 7.70 13.05
CA VAL A 4 -50.03 8.01 12.73
C VAL A 4 -49.56 7.01 11.66
N ARG A 5 -49.33 7.50 10.44
CA ARG A 5 -48.70 6.73 9.35
C ARG A 5 -47.19 6.68 9.60
N VAL A 6 -46.65 5.49 9.83
CA VAL A 6 -45.21 5.24 9.86
C VAL A 6 -44.71 5.17 8.41
N LEU A 7 -43.95 6.17 7.98
CA LEU A 7 -43.24 6.16 6.70
C LEU A 7 -41.95 5.35 6.90
N ALA A 8 -41.88 4.15 6.30
CA ALA A 8 -40.65 3.37 6.26
C ALA A 8 -39.69 4.00 5.24
N PHE A 9 -38.61 4.63 5.73
CA PHE A 9 -37.48 5.05 4.90
C PHE A 9 -36.68 3.79 4.51
N PHE A 10 -36.82 3.35 3.26
CA PHE A 10 -35.88 2.41 2.65
C PHE A 10 -34.58 3.16 2.37
N THR A 11 -33.59 3.02 3.24
CA THR A 11 -32.21 3.39 2.94
C THR A 11 -31.64 2.37 1.95
N SER A 12 -31.45 2.80 0.71
CA SER A 12 -30.70 2.04 -0.29
C SER A 12 -29.27 1.85 0.20
N LEU A 13 -28.87 0.62 0.53
CA LEU A 13 -27.46 0.25 0.63
C LEU A 13 -26.84 0.43 -0.76
N ALA A 14 -26.16 1.55 -0.99
CA ALA A 14 -25.20 1.65 -2.06
C ALA A 14 -24.03 0.72 -1.70
N LEU A 15 -23.91 -0.39 -2.42
CA LEU A 15 -22.68 -1.19 -2.41
C LEU A 15 -21.54 -0.27 -2.84
N PRO A 16 -20.41 -0.23 -2.11
CA PRO A 16 -19.23 0.47 -2.60
C PRO A 16 -18.80 -0.24 -3.88
N VAL A 17 -18.98 0.43 -5.02
CA VAL A 17 -18.34 0.03 -6.27
C VAL A 17 -16.86 0.27 -6.02
N VAL A 18 -16.09 -0.81 -5.87
CA VAL A 18 -14.64 -0.74 -5.90
C VAL A 18 -14.29 -0.32 -7.31
N ALA A 19 -13.99 0.97 -7.48
CA ALA A 19 -13.55 1.51 -8.74
C ALA A 19 -12.11 1.03 -8.95
N ALA A 20 -12.02 0.04 -9.83
CA ALA A 20 -10.82 -0.48 -10.44
C ALA A 20 -10.38 0.49 -11.53
N ALA A 21 -9.26 0.17 -12.15
CA ALA A 21 -8.42 1.15 -12.73
C ALA A 21 -8.33 1.03 -14.26
N THR A 22 -7.72 1.95 -15.03
CA THR A 22 -7.31 2.10 -16.45
C THR A 22 -6.05 2.99 -16.75
N THR A 23 -4.87 2.51 -17.22
CA THR A 23 -3.92 3.35 -18.02
C THR A 23 -4.39 3.46 -19.47
N PHE A 24 -5.46 2.73 -19.74
CA PHE A 24 -6.31 2.73 -20.91
C PHE A 24 -7.74 2.44 -20.45
N VAL A 25 -8.74 3.14 -20.99
CA VAL A 25 -10.13 2.69 -20.91
C VAL A 25 -10.31 1.64 -21.99
N LEU A 26 -10.71 0.42 -21.63
CA LEU A 26 -10.73 -0.73 -22.52
C LEU A 26 -11.49 -0.41 -23.81
N ALA A 27 -10.79 -0.50 -24.93
CA ALA A 27 -11.39 -0.43 -26.24
C ALA A 27 -11.84 -1.83 -26.67
N ASP A 28 -13.15 -2.01 -26.89
CA ASP A 28 -13.69 -3.24 -27.45
C ASP A 28 -13.32 -3.41 -28.94
N GLU A 29 -13.61 -4.58 -29.53
CA GLU A 29 -13.24 -4.87 -30.91
C GLU A 29 -13.88 -3.92 -31.94
N GLN A 30 -15.06 -3.36 -31.63
CA GLN A 30 -15.75 -2.43 -32.51
C GLN A 30 -15.13 -1.04 -32.42
N GLN A 31 -14.79 -0.60 -31.21
CA GLN A 31 -14.09 0.66 -30.96
C GLN A 31 -12.70 0.64 -31.60
N LEU A 32 -11.95 -0.46 -31.43
CA LEU A 32 -10.70 -0.69 -32.14
C LEU A 32 -10.90 -0.72 -33.67
N ALA A 33 -11.99 -1.33 -34.16
CA ALA A 33 -12.30 -1.32 -35.58
C ALA A 33 -12.60 0.08 -36.13
N GLN A 34 -13.08 1.01 -35.30
CA GLN A 34 -13.26 2.41 -35.70
C GLN A 34 -11.92 3.17 -35.73
N GLN A 35 -11.03 2.91 -34.76
CA GLN A 35 -9.73 3.56 -34.66
C GLN A 35 -8.70 3.08 -35.69
N ALA A 36 -8.73 1.81 -36.08
CA ALA A 36 -7.73 1.20 -36.94
C ALA A 36 -7.90 1.57 -38.42
N ASP A 37 -6.81 1.80 -39.16
CA ASP A 37 -6.85 1.98 -40.62
C ASP A 37 -6.93 0.63 -41.36
N ALA A 38 -6.34 -0.42 -40.77
CA ALA A 38 -6.39 -1.78 -41.27
C ALA A 38 -6.63 -2.79 -40.14
N ILE A 39 -7.26 -3.92 -40.48
CA ILE A 39 -7.42 -5.06 -39.57
C ILE A 39 -6.97 -6.30 -40.32
N VAL A 40 -5.96 -6.98 -39.81
CA VAL A 40 -5.27 -8.05 -40.53
C VAL A 40 -5.13 -9.28 -39.67
N LEU A 41 -5.34 -10.44 -40.28
CA LEU A 41 -4.93 -11.73 -39.74
C LEU A 41 -3.61 -12.11 -40.42
N GLY A 42 -2.59 -12.46 -39.63
CA GLY A 42 -1.26 -12.72 -40.16
C GLY A 42 -0.38 -13.58 -39.26
N GLU A 43 0.80 -13.88 -39.78
CA GLU A 43 1.87 -14.57 -39.05
C GLU A 43 3.06 -13.63 -38.85
N VAL A 44 3.63 -13.62 -37.64
CA VAL A 44 4.82 -12.85 -37.31
C VAL A 44 6.06 -13.54 -37.91
N GLU A 45 6.62 -12.97 -38.98
CA GLU A 45 7.82 -13.51 -39.62
C GLU A 45 9.10 -13.15 -38.86
N ARG A 46 9.12 -11.96 -38.24
CA ARG A 46 10.33 -11.38 -37.66
C ARG A 46 9.99 -10.33 -36.62
N VAL A 47 10.76 -10.32 -35.54
CA VAL A 47 10.77 -9.26 -34.52
C VAL A 47 12.22 -8.87 -34.31
N GLU A 48 12.59 -7.66 -34.72
CA GLU A 48 13.97 -7.16 -34.65
C GLU A 48 13.98 -5.74 -34.07
N PRO A 49 14.98 -5.38 -33.25
CA PRO A 49 15.17 -3.99 -32.89
C PRO A 49 15.53 -3.19 -34.14
N MET A 50 15.00 -1.97 -34.25
CA MET A 50 15.33 -1.05 -35.34
C MET A 50 16.84 -0.80 -35.32
N ARG A 51 17.55 -1.27 -36.36
CA ARG A 51 18.96 -0.94 -36.56
C ARG A 51 19.05 0.48 -37.08
N ALA A 52 19.06 1.46 -36.19
CA ALA A 52 19.47 2.80 -36.55
C ALA A 52 20.97 2.97 -36.31
N ASN A 53 21.67 3.57 -37.28
CA ASN A 53 23.02 4.11 -37.11
C ASN A 53 23.06 5.27 -36.07
N GLU A 54 21.95 5.54 -35.40
CA GLU A 54 21.75 6.54 -34.35
C GLU A 54 21.03 5.87 -33.17
N SER A 55 21.76 5.62 -32.08
CA SER A 55 21.31 4.87 -30.89
C SER A 55 20.14 5.50 -30.12
N SER A 56 19.67 6.69 -30.50
CA SER A 56 18.59 7.42 -29.83
C SER A 56 17.19 6.89 -30.16
N LYS A 57 16.95 6.37 -31.37
CA LYS A 57 15.64 5.86 -31.80
C LYS A 57 15.54 4.35 -31.60
N LEU A 58 15.21 3.93 -30.39
CA LEU A 58 14.92 2.52 -30.08
C LEU A 58 13.44 2.23 -30.38
N ALA A 59 13.21 1.51 -31.48
CA ALA A 59 11.91 0.97 -31.89
C ALA A 59 12.02 -0.54 -32.17
N THR A 60 10.91 -1.27 -32.14
CA THR A 60 10.85 -2.70 -32.44
C THR A 60 10.07 -2.90 -33.74
N HIS A 61 10.74 -3.48 -34.74
CA HIS A 61 10.17 -3.80 -36.04
C HIS A 61 9.56 -5.20 -36.01
N VAL A 62 8.26 -5.27 -36.27
CA VAL A 62 7.52 -6.54 -36.37
C VAL A 62 7.06 -6.71 -37.81
N ARG A 63 7.65 -7.67 -38.51
CA ARG A 63 7.22 -8.01 -39.86
C ARG A 63 6.08 -9.01 -39.80
N LEU A 64 4.94 -8.62 -40.35
CA LEU A 64 3.75 -9.46 -40.45
C LEU A 64 3.55 -9.92 -41.90
N ARG A 65 3.41 -11.22 -42.11
CA ARG A 65 2.87 -11.78 -43.35
C ARG A 65 1.36 -11.85 -43.26
N VAL A 66 0.70 -11.18 -44.18
CA VAL A 66 -0.76 -11.07 -44.19
C VAL A 66 -1.37 -12.35 -44.76
N VAL A 67 -2.30 -12.92 -44.01
CA VAL A 67 -3.09 -14.10 -44.40
C VAL A 67 -4.48 -13.65 -44.87
N GLU A 68 -5.11 -12.73 -44.14
CA GLU A 68 -6.42 -12.18 -44.46
C GLU A 68 -6.48 -10.70 -44.07
N VAL A 69 -7.25 -9.90 -44.81
CA VAL A 69 -7.54 -8.50 -44.49
C VAL A 69 -9.03 -8.36 -44.21
N TRP A 70 -9.38 -7.86 -43.03
CA TRP A 70 -10.77 -7.60 -42.62
C TRP A 70 -11.18 -6.14 -42.85
N LYS A 71 -10.23 -5.20 -42.76
CA LYS A 71 -10.40 -3.76 -43.02
C LYS A 71 -9.15 -3.20 -43.67
N GLY A 72 -9.32 -2.20 -44.54
CA GLY A 72 -8.23 -1.42 -45.11
C GLY A 72 -7.54 -2.10 -46.29
N ALA A 73 -6.44 -1.51 -46.74
CA ALA A 73 -5.60 -2.04 -47.81
C ALA A 73 -4.15 -2.06 -47.34
N VAL A 74 -3.56 -3.25 -47.28
CA VAL A 74 -2.17 -3.47 -46.87
C VAL A 74 -1.45 -4.36 -47.88
N PRO A 75 -0.11 -4.28 -47.99
CA PRO A 75 0.67 -5.23 -48.77
C PRO A 75 0.54 -6.66 -48.23
N VAL A 76 0.94 -7.65 -49.03
CA VAL A 76 0.97 -9.08 -48.62
C VAL A 76 1.87 -9.37 -47.42
N ALA A 77 2.78 -8.46 -47.11
CA ALA A 77 3.52 -8.40 -45.86
C ALA A 77 3.95 -6.96 -45.58
N PHE A 78 3.81 -6.50 -44.34
CA PHE A 78 4.18 -5.14 -43.93
C PHE A 78 4.83 -5.14 -42.54
N GLU A 79 5.32 -3.99 -42.12
CA GLU A 79 6.08 -3.82 -40.90
C GLU A 79 5.33 -2.90 -39.94
N LEU A 80 5.15 -3.38 -38.71
CA LEU A 80 4.74 -2.54 -37.58
C LEU A 80 5.99 -2.03 -36.87
N VAL A 81 5.95 -0.77 -36.43
CA VAL A 81 7.01 -0.10 -35.67
C VAL A 81 6.47 0.23 -34.28
N GLU A 82 6.82 -0.62 -33.33
CA GLU A 82 6.39 -0.51 -31.93
C GLU A 82 7.42 0.27 -31.10
N MET A 83 6.95 0.97 -30.06
CA MET A 83 7.81 1.75 -29.17
C MET A 83 8.79 0.87 -28.39
N GLY A 84 10.00 1.39 -28.14
CA GLY A 84 11.01 0.70 -27.34
C GLY A 84 11.85 -0.30 -28.14
N GLY A 85 12.76 -1.02 -27.47
CA GLY A 85 13.67 -1.95 -28.13
C GLY A 85 15.05 -1.95 -27.49
N THR A 86 16.01 -2.65 -28.08
CA THR A 86 17.37 -2.78 -27.52
C THR A 86 18.41 -2.65 -28.64
N ALA A 87 19.38 -1.74 -28.50
CA ALA A 87 20.51 -1.63 -29.41
C ALA A 87 21.76 -1.11 -28.70
N GLY A 88 22.92 -1.75 -28.95
CA GLY A 88 24.24 -1.25 -28.54
C GLY A 88 24.42 -1.06 -27.03
N GLY A 89 23.82 -1.90 -26.19
CA GLY A 89 23.87 -1.77 -24.72
C GLY A 89 22.77 -0.86 -24.14
N THR A 90 22.08 -0.09 -24.98
CA THR A 90 20.93 0.74 -24.58
C THR A 90 19.62 0.01 -24.82
N GLU A 91 18.66 0.20 -23.93
CA GLU A 91 17.36 -0.44 -23.98
C GLU A 91 16.26 0.53 -23.59
N ALA A 92 15.20 0.63 -24.41
CA ALA A 92 14.01 1.43 -24.15
C ALA A 92 12.83 0.51 -23.82
N ARG A 93 12.09 0.88 -22.78
CA ARG A 93 10.93 0.14 -22.28
C ARG A 93 9.77 1.09 -22.03
N PHE A 94 8.63 0.78 -22.62
CA PHE A 94 7.37 1.50 -22.45
C PHE A 94 6.30 0.49 -22.10
N PHE A 95 5.52 0.78 -21.05
CA PHE A 95 4.47 -0.15 -20.65
C PHE A 95 3.32 -0.17 -21.69
N GLY A 96 2.61 -1.29 -21.81
CA GLY A 96 1.42 -1.42 -22.65
C GLY A 96 1.71 -1.70 -24.11
N VAL A 97 2.97 -1.58 -24.55
CA VAL A 97 3.42 -1.96 -25.90
C VAL A 97 3.17 -3.46 -26.13
N PRO A 98 2.60 -3.86 -27.28
CA PRO A 98 2.33 -5.27 -27.58
C PRO A 98 3.61 -6.10 -27.72
N GLU A 99 3.64 -7.27 -27.10
CA GLU A 99 4.67 -8.27 -27.36
C GLU A 99 4.30 -9.15 -28.55
N TYR A 100 5.20 -9.32 -29.50
CA TYR A 100 5.04 -10.23 -30.64
C TYR A 100 6.09 -11.35 -30.58
N ARG A 101 5.69 -12.58 -30.94
CA ARG A 101 6.61 -13.73 -31.02
C ARG A 101 6.72 -14.24 -32.45
N VAL A 102 7.93 -14.53 -32.91
CA VAL A 102 8.15 -15.12 -34.25
C VAL A 102 7.38 -16.44 -34.37
N GLY A 103 6.66 -16.62 -35.47
CA GLY A 103 5.79 -17.78 -35.74
C GLY A 103 4.41 -17.70 -35.09
N GLU A 104 4.12 -16.66 -34.30
CA GLU A 104 2.80 -16.44 -33.72
C GLU A 104 1.81 -16.03 -34.81
N GLN A 105 0.60 -16.61 -34.78
CA GLN A 105 -0.53 -16.15 -35.57
C GLN A 105 -1.30 -15.10 -34.78
N VAL A 106 -1.62 -13.97 -35.43
CA VAL A 106 -2.20 -12.81 -34.77
C VAL A 106 -3.32 -12.20 -35.60
N LEU A 107 -4.32 -11.65 -34.91
CA LEU A 107 -5.22 -10.64 -35.44
C LEU A 107 -4.76 -9.28 -34.91
N VAL A 108 -4.47 -8.35 -35.82
CA VAL A 108 -3.93 -7.03 -35.48
C VAL A 108 -4.81 -5.95 -36.07
N PHE A 109 -5.23 -5.02 -35.21
CA PHE A 109 -5.76 -3.72 -35.56
C PHE A 109 -4.56 -2.79 -35.72
N ALA A 110 -4.40 -2.21 -36.91
CA ALA A 110 -3.23 -1.41 -37.27
C ALA A 110 -3.64 0.00 -37.71
N THR A 111 -2.91 0.99 -37.19
CA THR A 111 -3.06 2.41 -37.56
C THR A 111 -1.79 2.85 -38.29
N GLN A 112 -1.96 3.63 -39.37
CA GLN A 112 -0.85 4.24 -40.07
C GLN A 112 -0.58 5.61 -39.45
N ARG A 113 0.59 5.76 -38.83
CA ARG A 113 1.01 7.02 -38.20
C ARG A 113 1.33 8.08 -39.27
N PRO A 114 1.36 9.39 -38.91
CA PRO A 114 1.69 10.46 -39.85
C PRO A 114 3.09 10.35 -40.49
N ASP A 115 4.02 9.64 -39.84
CA ASP A 115 5.36 9.34 -40.36
C ASP A 115 5.37 8.23 -41.44
N GLY A 116 4.21 7.63 -41.72
CA GLY A 116 3.99 6.60 -42.73
C GLY A 116 4.18 5.17 -42.22
N HIS A 117 4.69 4.99 -41.00
CA HIS A 117 4.85 3.67 -40.39
C HIS A 117 3.53 3.14 -39.85
N TRP A 118 3.37 1.82 -39.87
CA TRP A 118 2.24 1.15 -39.21
C TRP A 118 2.58 0.87 -37.76
N ALA A 119 1.59 0.92 -36.88
CA ALA A 119 1.71 0.48 -35.49
C ALA A 119 0.42 -0.21 -35.05
N THR A 120 0.50 -0.99 -33.98
CA THR A 120 -0.70 -1.60 -33.38
C THR A 120 -1.60 -0.51 -32.80
N THR A 121 -2.86 -0.49 -33.24
CA THR A 121 -3.88 0.44 -32.76
C THR A 121 -4.08 0.28 -31.26
N SER A 122 -4.01 1.39 -30.53
CA SER A 122 -4.19 1.41 -29.07
C SER A 122 -3.29 0.43 -28.28
N LEU A 123 -2.05 0.23 -28.75
CA LEU A 123 -1.04 -0.63 -28.14
C LEU A 123 -1.53 -2.09 -27.99
N ALA A 124 -1.27 -2.77 -26.87
CA ALA A 124 -1.63 -4.17 -26.67
C ALA A 124 -3.13 -4.48 -26.86
N MET A 125 -4.04 -3.50 -26.74
CA MET A 125 -5.47 -3.70 -26.99
C MET A 125 -5.77 -4.09 -28.44
N GLY A 126 -5.01 -3.58 -29.40
CA GLY A 126 -5.17 -3.89 -30.82
C GLY A 126 -4.59 -5.23 -31.26
N LYS A 127 -3.97 -6.01 -30.37
CA LYS A 127 -3.38 -7.31 -30.69
C LYS A 127 -4.18 -8.45 -30.04
N TYR A 128 -4.52 -9.44 -30.86
CA TYR A 128 -5.07 -10.71 -30.39
C TYR A 128 -4.19 -11.86 -30.87
N SER A 129 -3.76 -12.72 -29.95
CA SER A 129 -3.04 -13.95 -30.26
C SER A 129 -4.02 -15.02 -30.70
N LEU A 130 -3.74 -15.70 -31.82
CA LEU A 130 -4.61 -16.75 -32.33
C LEU A 130 -4.17 -18.11 -31.80
N ARG A 131 -5.11 -18.82 -31.19
CA ARG A 131 -4.93 -20.17 -30.65
C ARG A 131 -5.89 -21.12 -31.33
N GLN A 132 -5.44 -22.34 -31.56
CA GLN A 132 -6.29 -23.40 -32.10
C GLN A 132 -6.56 -24.43 -31.02
N HIS A 133 -7.84 -24.71 -30.77
CA HIS A 133 -8.27 -25.74 -29.81
C HIS A 133 -9.52 -26.44 -30.35
N ASP A 134 -9.57 -27.77 -30.31
CA ASP A 134 -10.67 -28.59 -30.82
C ASP A 134 -11.16 -28.22 -32.24
N GLN A 135 -10.22 -27.97 -33.16
CA GLN A 135 -10.47 -27.53 -34.56
C GLN A 135 -11.05 -26.11 -34.72
N GLN A 136 -11.36 -25.40 -33.64
CA GLN A 136 -11.80 -24.00 -33.64
C GLN A 136 -10.60 -23.06 -33.45
N VAL A 137 -10.67 -21.87 -34.04
CA VAL A 137 -9.67 -20.80 -33.84
C VAL A 137 -10.24 -19.75 -32.90
N TYR A 138 -9.50 -19.47 -31.84
CA TYR A 138 -9.82 -18.48 -30.84
C TYR A 138 -8.86 -17.31 -30.91
N ALA A 139 -9.36 -16.11 -30.66
CA ALA A 139 -8.56 -14.92 -30.52
C ALA A 139 -8.47 -14.56 -29.04
N VAL A 140 -7.24 -14.47 -28.53
CA VAL A 140 -6.95 -14.19 -27.13
C VAL A 140 -6.44 -12.76 -27.03
N ARG A 141 -7.17 -11.92 -26.31
CA ARG A 141 -6.68 -10.63 -25.85
C ARG A 141 -6.08 -10.83 -24.47
N ASP A 142 -4.79 -10.54 -24.34
CA ASP A 142 -4.08 -10.54 -23.06
C ASP A 142 -3.45 -9.17 -22.84
N LEU A 143 -3.98 -8.42 -21.88
CA LEU A 143 -3.51 -7.09 -21.49
C LEU A 143 -2.74 -7.12 -20.16
N GLY A 144 -2.31 -8.30 -19.71
CA GLY A 144 -1.71 -8.52 -18.40
C GLY A 144 -2.58 -9.35 -17.46
N PRO A 145 -2.12 -9.60 -16.23
CA PRO A 145 -2.67 -10.60 -15.30
C PRO A 145 -4.16 -10.44 -14.97
N GLU A 146 -4.80 -11.58 -14.63
CA GLU A 146 -6.26 -11.81 -14.52
C GLU A 146 -7.04 -10.79 -13.67
N THR A 147 -7.45 -9.68 -14.29
CA THR A 147 -8.15 -8.63 -13.56
C THR A 147 -9.12 -7.83 -14.45
N THR A 148 -9.87 -6.94 -13.79
CA THR A 148 -10.99 -6.18 -14.34
C THR A 148 -10.51 -4.79 -14.79
N ALA A 149 -10.55 -4.53 -16.11
CA ALA A 149 -10.41 -3.21 -16.69
C ALA A 149 -11.72 -2.40 -16.57
N LEU A 150 -11.69 -1.08 -16.83
CA LEU A 150 -12.91 -0.31 -17.06
C LEU A 150 -13.20 -0.15 -18.56
N GLU A 151 -14.46 -0.34 -18.93
CA GLU A 151 -15.03 -0.07 -20.24
C GLU A 151 -16.07 1.06 -20.11
N TRP A 152 -16.11 1.98 -21.08
CA TRP A 152 -17.11 3.03 -21.12
C TRP A 152 -18.36 2.58 -21.89
N ASP A 153 -19.50 2.47 -21.19
CA ASP A 153 -20.79 2.02 -21.78
C ASP A 153 -21.62 3.16 -22.42
N GLY A 154 -21.07 4.37 -22.50
CA GLY A 154 -21.78 5.57 -22.94
C GLY A 154 -22.45 6.38 -21.82
N ARG A 155 -22.51 5.83 -20.61
CA ARG A 155 -23.10 6.49 -19.43
C ARG A 155 -22.18 6.46 -18.22
N SER A 156 -21.47 5.35 -18.02
CA SER A 156 -20.64 5.08 -16.86
C SER A 156 -19.51 4.12 -17.22
N LEU A 157 -18.43 4.18 -16.45
CA LEU A 157 -17.37 3.18 -16.49
C LEU A 157 -17.84 1.88 -15.83
N ARG A 158 -17.58 0.76 -16.49
CA ARG A 158 -18.02 -0.58 -16.07
C ARG A 158 -16.83 -1.55 -16.02
N PRO A 159 -16.78 -2.43 -15.02
CA PRO A 159 -15.94 -3.61 -15.02
C PRO A 159 -16.02 -4.42 -16.33
N ALA A 160 -14.87 -4.71 -16.94
CA ALA A 160 -14.72 -5.57 -18.11
C ALA A 160 -13.49 -6.48 -17.97
N PRO A 161 -13.52 -7.71 -18.50
CA PRO A 161 -12.39 -8.63 -18.41
C PRO A 161 -11.24 -8.14 -19.30
N ALA A 162 -10.08 -7.89 -18.70
CA ALA A 162 -8.90 -7.44 -19.42
C ALA A 162 -8.29 -8.57 -20.28
N ARG A 163 -8.31 -9.79 -19.74
CA ARG A 163 -8.06 -11.03 -20.48
C ARG A 163 -9.37 -11.58 -21.01
N ALA A 164 -9.43 -11.83 -22.31
CA ALA A 164 -10.65 -12.34 -22.92
C ALA A 164 -10.32 -13.26 -24.09
N VAL A 165 -10.99 -14.42 -24.13
CA VAL A 165 -10.95 -15.36 -25.24
C VAL A 165 -12.23 -15.20 -26.04
N TYR A 166 -12.08 -15.01 -27.34
CA TYR A 166 -13.19 -14.87 -28.28
C TYR A 166 -13.13 -15.96 -29.34
N ASP A 167 -14.30 -16.39 -29.81
CA ASP A 167 -14.38 -17.10 -31.09
C ASP A 167 -14.00 -16.15 -32.23
N LEU A 168 -13.09 -16.59 -33.11
CA LEU A 168 -12.58 -15.72 -34.18
C LEU A 168 -13.69 -15.31 -35.18
N GLU A 169 -14.66 -16.19 -35.44
CA GLU A 169 -15.77 -15.89 -36.35
C GLU A 169 -16.79 -14.94 -35.71
N ASP A 170 -17.00 -15.02 -34.38
CA ASP A 170 -17.79 -14.03 -33.65
C ASP A 170 -17.15 -12.64 -33.72
N LEU A 171 -15.85 -12.52 -33.47
CA LEU A 171 -15.11 -11.27 -33.65
C LEU A 171 -15.22 -10.76 -35.08
N ARG A 172 -14.99 -11.61 -36.08
CA ARG A 172 -15.11 -11.24 -37.49
C ARG A 172 -16.49 -10.70 -37.82
N ARG A 173 -17.55 -11.35 -37.32
CA ARG A 173 -18.93 -10.88 -37.48
C ARG A 173 -19.17 -9.54 -36.80
N SER A 174 -18.65 -9.34 -35.59
CA SER A 174 -18.74 -8.06 -34.88
C SER A 174 -18.07 -6.93 -35.66
N VAL A 175 -16.80 -7.12 -36.07
CA VAL A 175 -16.05 -6.14 -36.87
C VAL A 175 -16.78 -5.82 -38.18
N ARG A 176 -17.25 -6.83 -38.93
CA ARG A 176 -17.98 -6.60 -40.19
C ARG A 176 -19.27 -5.79 -39.99
N ARG A 177 -20.00 -6.02 -38.90
CA ARG A 177 -21.19 -5.21 -38.55
C ARG A 177 -20.82 -3.76 -38.28
N THR A 178 -19.75 -3.53 -37.51
CA THR A 178 -19.25 -2.20 -37.20
C THR A 178 -18.84 -1.44 -38.46
N LEU A 179 -18.15 -2.10 -39.39
CA LEU A 179 -17.80 -1.53 -40.70
C LEU A 179 -19.03 -1.25 -41.59
N GLY A 180 -20.12 -1.99 -41.38
CA GLY A 180 -21.43 -1.75 -41.99
C GLY A 180 -22.30 -0.72 -41.25
N GLY A 181 -21.79 -0.06 -40.20
CA GLY A 181 -22.51 0.96 -39.42
C GLY A 181 -23.45 0.42 -38.34
N THR A 182 -23.35 -0.86 -37.99
CA THR A 182 -24.17 -1.49 -36.93
C THR A 182 -23.30 -1.86 -35.72
N LEU A 183 -23.63 -1.35 -34.54
CA LEU A 183 -22.83 -1.54 -33.31
C LEU A 183 -23.30 -2.72 -32.43
N GLU A 184 -24.45 -3.33 -32.70
CA GLU A 184 -24.95 -4.46 -31.90
C GLU A 184 -25.38 -5.66 -32.77
N PRO A 185 -25.18 -6.91 -32.31
CA PRO A 185 -24.50 -7.30 -31.06
C PRO A 185 -22.96 -7.25 -31.16
N ARG A 186 -22.28 -7.04 -30.02
CA ARG A 186 -20.81 -7.19 -29.88
C ARG A 186 -20.37 -8.67 -29.84
N ALA A 187 -19.07 -8.92 -30.03
CA ALA A 187 -18.49 -10.23 -29.76
C ALA A 187 -18.48 -10.46 -28.24
N VAL A 188 -18.88 -11.65 -27.81
CA VAL A 188 -18.97 -11.97 -26.38
C VAL A 188 -17.77 -12.84 -25.99
N PRO A 189 -17.00 -12.46 -24.96
CA PRO A 189 -15.96 -13.33 -24.43
C PRO A 189 -16.53 -14.66 -23.96
N ARG A 190 -15.78 -15.74 -24.15
CA ARG A 190 -16.09 -17.06 -23.60
C ARG A 190 -16.08 -17.03 -22.08
N SER A 191 -17.16 -17.49 -21.46
CA SER A 191 -17.26 -17.63 -20.00
C SER A 191 -16.60 -18.90 -19.46
N ASP A 192 -16.25 -19.84 -20.35
CA ASP A 192 -15.65 -21.14 -20.05
C ASP A 192 -14.15 -21.20 -20.37
N ALA A 193 -13.51 -20.05 -20.65
CA ALA A 193 -12.08 -19.97 -20.94
C ALA A 193 -11.25 -20.50 -19.75
N THR A 194 -10.28 -21.37 -20.03
CA THR A 194 -9.40 -21.98 -19.02
C THR A 194 -8.09 -21.20 -18.89
N SER A 195 -7.31 -21.45 -17.83
CA SER A 195 -5.98 -20.84 -17.69
C SER A 195 -5.00 -21.31 -18.78
N GLU A 196 -5.20 -22.50 -19.35
CA GLU A 196 -4.46 -22.98 -20.53
C GLU A 196 -4.74 -22.11 -21.78
N ASP A 197 -5.97 -21.61 -21.95
CA ASP A 197 -6.32 -20.70 -23.05
C ASP A 197 -5.71 -19.30 -22.88
N LEU A 198 -5.48 -18.89 -21.62
CA LEU A 198 -5.03 -17.56 -21.23
C LEU A 198 -3.52 -17.46 -20.96
N GLY A 199 -2.83 -18.59 -20.83
CA GLY A 199 -1.42 -18.68 -20.46
C GLY A 199 -1.20 -18.39 -18.97
N ASP A 200 -0.72 -19.40 -18.24
CA ASP A 200 -0.35 -19.24 -16.82
C ASP A 200 0.77 -18.19 -16.69
N THR A 201 0.46 -17.08 -16.01
CA THR A 201 1.49 -16.11 -15.59
C THR A 201 1.29 -15.84 -14.11
N TYR A 202 2.31 -16.19 -13.33
CA TYR A 202 2.40 -15.87 -11.91
C TYR A 202 2.61 -14.36 -11.74
N THR A 203 1.71 -13.67 -11.04
CA THR A 203 1.91 -12.31 -10.57
C THR A 203 2.59 -12.30 -9.22
N ALA A 204 3.79 -11.74 -9.16
CA ALA A 204 4.41 -11.35 -7.90
C ALA A 204 3.57 -10.24 -7.21
N PRO A 205 3.70 -10.06 -5.88
CA PRO A 205 2.91 -9.07 -5.11
C PRO A 205 2.99 -7.66 -5.73
N PHE A 206 4.22 -7.18 -5.94
CA PHE A 206 4.56 -6.09 -6.86
C PHE A 206 5.41 -6.63 -8.02
N ALA A 207 5.34 -5.98 -9.17
CA ALA A 207 6.17 -6.32 -10.32
C ALA A 207 7.23 -5.24 -10.57
N LEU A 208 8.40 -5.67 -11.02
CA LEU A 208 9.36 -4.78 -11.66
C LEU A 208 9.07 -4.76 -13.16
N MET A 209 9.53 -3.71 -13.85
CA MET A 209 9.60 -3.74 -15.31
C MET A 209 10.42 -4.97 -15.75
N GLY A 210 10.00 -5.63 -16.85
CA GLY A 210 10.57 -6.92 -17.29
C GLY A 210 12.09 -6.95 -17.52
N SER A 211 12.71 -5.78 -17.66
CA SER A 211 14.15 -5.56 -17.48
C SER A 211 14.33 -4.50 -16.38
N PRO A 212 14.79 -4.87 -15.18
CA PRO A 212 14.83 -3.95 -14.06
C PRO A 212 15.79 -2.77 -14.30
N GLY A 213 15.24 -1.56 -14.37
CA GLY A 213 15.97 -0.30 -14.40
C GLY A 213 15.77 0.49 -13.11
N ARG A 214 16.79 1.23 -12.68
CA ARG A 214 16.66 2.23 -11.60
C ARG A 214 17.50 3.49 -11.86
N TRP A 215 17.08 4.60 -11.26
CA TRP A 215 17.88 5.83 -11.18
C TRP A 215 18.97 5.68 -10.12
N PHE A 216 20.16 6.25 -10.37
CA PHE A 216 21.29 6.19 -9.42
C PHE A 216 21.49 7.50 -8.67
N GLN A 217 20.81 8.57 -9.11
CA GLN A 217 20.79 9.89 -8.46
C GLN A 217 20.35 9.80 -6.99
N PRO A 218 19.32 9.00 -6.62
CA PRO A 218 18.91 8.85 -5.23
C PRO A 218 20.02 8.36 -4.29
N ASP A 219 20.96 7.53 -4.77
CA ASP A 219 22.09 7.03 -3.97
C ASP A 219 23.06 8.13 -3.55
N GLN A 220 22.97 9.30 -4.19
CA GLN A 220 23.79 10.48 -3.91
C GLN A 220 22.97 11.60 -3.25
N GLY A 221 21.72 11.32 -2.86
CA GLY A 221 20.78 12.33 -2.37
C GLY A 221 20.44 13.40 -3.41
N LEU A 222 20.55 13.06 -4.70
CA LEU A 222 20.22 13.96 -5.81
C LEU A 222 18.83 13.64 -6.35
N PRO A 223 18.03 14.65 -6.72
CA PRO A 223 16.72 14.42 -7.30
C PRO A 223 16.83 13.85 -8.72
N VAL A 224 15.78 13.14 -9.13
CA VAL A 224 15.52 12.81 -10.53
C VAL A 224 14.70 13.92 -11.15
N GLU A 225 15.31 14.64 -12.09
CA GLU A 225 14.72 15.81 -12.71
C GLU A 225 13.89 15.48 -13.95
N TYR A 226 12.70 16.07 -14.05
CA TYR A 226 11.81 15.99 -15.20
C TYR A 226 11.53 17.39 -15.74
N PHE A 227 11.60 17.54 -17.06
CA PHE A 227 11.03 18.71 -17.72
C PHE A 227 9.55 18.47 -18.03
N VAL A 228 8.73 19.49 -17.88
CA VAL A 228 7.30 19.43 -18.21
C VAL A 228 7.05 20.17 -19.51
N ASP A 229 6.25 19.59 -20.41
CA ASP A 229 5.77 20.28 -21.60
C ASP A 229 5.08 21.60 -21.22
N GLU A 230 5.54 22.69 -21.83
CA GLU A 230 5.09 24.06 -21.57
C GLU A 230 3.60 24.31 -21.88
N THR A 231 2.96 23.42 -22.63
CA THR A 231 1.55 23.52 -23.02
C THR A 231 0.58 22.88 -22.02
N GLY A 232 1.03 21.86 -21.27
CA GLY A 232 0.19 21.07 -20.37
C GLY A 232 -0.96 20.31 -21.06
N ASP A 233 -1.86 19.70 -20.29
CA ASP A 233 -3.08 19.09 -20.83
C ASP A 233 -3.99 20.16 -21.44
N ALA A 234 -4.42 19.97 -22.68
CA ALA A 234 -5.19 20.96 -23.43
C ALA A 234 -6.56 21.30 -22.81
N THR A 235 -7.10 20.44 -21.95
CA THR A 235 -8.41 20.61 -21.31
C THR A 235 -8.28 21.27 -19.94
N LEU A 236 -7.32 20.79 -19.14
CA LEU A 236 -7.08 21.30 -17.79
C LEU A 236 -6.32 22.64 -17.80
N GLY A 237 -5.53 22.88 -18.83
CA GLY A 237 -4.60 24.00 -18.91
C GLY A 237 -3.36 23.81 -18.03
N VAL A 238 -2.38 24.69 -18.22
CA VAL A 238 -1.04 24.59 -17.61
C VAL A 238 -1.07 24.55 -16.08
N GLU A 239 -1.88 25.39 -15.43
CA GLU A 239 -1.90 25.50 -13.96
C GLU A 239 -2.33 24.19 -13.29
N GLN A 240 -3.47 23.63 -13.72
CA GLN A 240 -3.99 22.39 -13.16
C GLN A 240 -3.12 21.19 -13.54
N THR A 241 -2.53 21.20 -14.73
CA THR A 241 -1.57 20.18 -15.17
C THR A 241 -0.34 20.16 -14.28
N ASN A 242 0.28 21.32 -14.04
CA ASN A 242 1.45 21.44 -13.17
C ASN A 242 1.14 21.06 -11.72
N ALA A 243 -0.06 21.37 -11.22
CA ALA A 243 -0.50 20.93 -9.91
C ALA A 243 -0.61 19.39 -9.82
N ALA A 244 -1.16 18.75 -10.86
CA ALA A 244 -1.24 17.29 -10.95
C ALA A 244 0.15 16.62 -11.01
N VAL A 245 1.07 17.16 -11.83
CA VAL A 245 2.48 16.71 -11.90
C VAL A 245 3.15 16.81 -10.53
N THR A 246 3.05 17.98 -9.88
CA THR A 246 3.68 18.23 -8.58
C THR A 246 3.13 17.28 -7.50
N ALA A 247 1.81 17.07 -7.47
CA ALA A 247 1.19 16.15 -6.53
C ALA A 247 1.65 14.69 -6.76
N ALA A 248 1.75 14.27 -8.02
CA ALA A 248 2.21 12.94 -8.39
C ALA A 248 3.69 12.70 -8.02
N MET A 249 4.57 13.67 -8.27
CA MET A 249 5.97 13.61 -7.83
C MET A 249 6.09 13.56 -6.30
N ALA A 250 5.32 14.38 -5.60
CA ALA A 250 5.28 14.36 -4.14
C ALA A 250 4.79 13.02 -3.59
N ALA A 251 3.83 12.35 -4.25
CA ALA A 251 3.35 11.05 -3.82
C ALA A 251 4.47 10.00 -3.73
N TRP A 252 5.43 10.04 -4.66
CA TRP A 252 6.61 9.15 -4.68
C TRP A 252 7.78 9.63 -3.80
N SER A 253 7.89 10.93 -3.54
CA SER A 253 9.07 11.54 -2.90
C SER A 253 8.89 11.89 -1.42
N VAL A 254 7.65 12.14 -0.97
CA VAL A 254 7.33 12.51 0.41
C VAL A 254 7.43 11.36 1.41
N PRO A 255 7.08 10.10 1.08
CA PRO A 255 7.30 9.00 2.00
C PRO A 255 8.77 8.96 2.44
N ALA A 256 9.03 8.94 3.76
CA ALA A 256 10.39 8.98 4.29
C ALA A 256 11.18 7.67 4.11
N THR A 257 10.55 6.67 3.49
CA THR A 257 11.07 5.30 3.40
C THR A 257 11.94 5.06 2.15
N PRO A 258 11.59 5.55 0.94
CA PRO A 258 12.51 5.50 -0.20
C PRO A 258 13.45 6.72 -0.27
N THR A 259 14.65 6.54 -0.84
CA THR A 259 15.61 7.64 -1.11
C THR A 259 15.24 8.53 -2.29
N ILE A 260 14.23 8.14 -3.08
CA ILE A 260 13.94 8.82 -4.34
C ILE A 260 13.27 10.17 -4.11
N ASP A 261 13.81 11.21 -4.74
CA ASP A 261 13.21 12.53 -4.83
C ASP A 261 12.98 12.86 -6.31
N LEU A 262 11.76 13.23 -6.67
CA LEU A 262 11.35 13.59 -8.03
C LEU A 262 11.08 15.09 -8.09
N ALA A 263 11.70 15.77 -9.04
CA ALA A 263 11.61 17.22 -9.15
C ALA A 263 11.31 17.70 -10.57
N VAL A 264 10.60 18.83 -10.66
CA VAL A 264 10.43 19.57 -11.92
C VAL A 264 11.68 20.44 -12.13
N ALA A 265 12.46 20.14 -13.17
CA ALA A 265 13.65 20.90 -13.56
C ALA A 265 13.30 22.24 -14.26
N GLY A 266 12.11 22.29 -14.86
CA GLY A 266 11.62 23.42 -15.64
C GLY A 266 10.62 22.98 -16.70
N THR A 267 10.27 23.89 -17.61
CA THR A 267 9.43 23.58 -18.77
C THR A 267 10.24 23.57 -20.05
N MET A 268 9.85 22.76 -21.03
CA MET A 268 10.43 22.79 -22.38
C MET A 268 9.41 22.38 -23.44
N PRO A 269 9.60 22.75 -24.73
CA PRO A 269 8.77 22.27 -25.82
C PRO A 269 8.75 20.73 -25.90
N PRO A 270 7.67 20.12 -26.41
CA PRO A 270 7.55 18.66 -26.49
C PRO A 270 8.69 18.05 -27.31
N GLY A 271 9.43 17.13 -26.68
CA GLY A 271 10.49 16.34 -27.31
C GLY A 271 9.95 15.07 -27.98
N LYS A 272 10.87 14.23 -28.47
CA LYS A 272 10.53 12.91 -29.04
C LYS A 272 10.43 11.85 -27.94
N VAL A 273 9.53 10.89 -28.14
CA VAL A 273 9.39 9.71 -27.26
C VAL A 273 10.46 8.67 -27.63
N ASP A 274 11.71 9.00 -27.32
CA ASP A 274 12.89 8.17 -27.58
C ASP A 274 13.95 8.35 -26.47
N CYS A 275 15.16 7.80 -26.65
CA CYS A 275 16.22 7.87 -25.64
C CYS A 275 17.09 9.14 -25.71
N SER A 276 16.73 10.14 -26.52
CA SER A 276 17.50 11.37 -26.66
C SER A 276 17.00 12.48 -25.73
N GLY A 277 17.89 13.39 -25.32
CA GLY A 277 17.50 14.59 -24.57
C GLY A 277 17.26 14.36 -23.07
N GLN A 278 16.67 15.37 -22.42
CA GLN A 278 16.36 15.37 -20.99
C GLN A 278 15.12 14.52 -20.69
N THR A 279 14.98 13.97 -19.48
CA THR A 279 13.73 13.32 -19.03
C THR A 279 12.55 14.30 -19.12
N GLN A 280 11.41 13.86 -19.68
CA GLN A 280 10.32 14.76 -20.05
C GLN A 280 8.92 14.14 -19.91
N ILE A 281 7.97 14.95 -19.44
CA ILE A 281 6.54 14.71 -19.43
C ILE A 281 5.91 15.51 -20.58
N ILE A 282 5.24 14.85 -21.51
CA ILE A 282 4.70 15.39 -22.76
C ILE A 282 3.18 15.24 -22.77
N PHE A 283 2.45 16.25 -23.22
CA PHE A 283 0.98 16.23 -23.28
C PHE A 283 0.44 16.32 -24.71
N ASN A 284 -0.80 15.84 -24.88
CA ASN A 284 -1.58 15.98 -26.11
C ASN A 284 -1.01 15.26 -27.33
N ASP A 285 -0.17 14.25 -27.12
CA ASP A 285 0.45 13.41 -28.16
C ASP A 285 0.76 14.12 -29.49
N PRO A 286 1.70 15.07 -29.49
CA PRO A 286 1.91 15.98 -30.63
C PRO A 286 2.36 15.28 -31.92
N ASP A 287 2.92 14.08 -31.79
CA ASP A 287 3.39 13.26 -32.91
C ASP A 287 2.38 12.16 -33.33
N ASN A 288 1.22 12.08 -32.68
CA ASN A 288 0.19 11.03 -32.89
C ASN A 288 0.78 9.62 -32.80
N MET A 289 1.54 9.37 -31.73
CA MET A 289 2.16 8.08 -31.42
C MET A 289 1.16 7.06 -30.89
N ILE A 290 0.14 7.54 -30.20
CA ILE A 290 -0.97 6.82 -29.60
C ILE A 290 -2.23 7.11 -30.43
N SER A 291 -3.08 6.10 -30.63
CA SER A 291 -4.37 6.32 -31.30
C SER A 291 -5.29 7.19 -30.43
N ASP A 292 -5.91 8.21 -31.03
CA ASP A 292 -6.93 9.04 -30.38
C ASP A 292 -8.05 8.18 -29.77
N PRO A 293 -8.60 8.56 -28.60
CA PRO A 293 -9.70 7.84 -27.99
C PRO A 293 -10.95 7.92 -28.87
N TRP A 294 -11.63 6.79 -29.02
CA TRP A 294 -12.96 6.74 -29.65
C TRP A 294 -13.98 6.38 -28.60
N PHE A 295 -15.03 7.20 -28.48
CA PHE A 295 -16.09 6.99 -27.48
C PHE A 295 -15.53 6.79 -26.06
N CYS A 296 -14.60 7.67 -25.66
CA CYS A 296 -13.94 7.65 -24.35
C CYS A 296 -13.29 6.30 -24.00
N SER A 297 -12.76 5.61 -25.01
CA SER A 297 -12.06 4.33 -24.90
C SER A 297 -10.76 4.39 -25.70
N GLY A 298 -9.67 3.85 -25.15
CA GLY A 298 -8.31 3.98 -25.69
C GLY A 298 -7.26 4.11 -24.58
N VAL A 299 -6.01 4.41 -24.97
CA VAL A 299 -4.87 4.61 -24.06
C VAL A 299 -4.87 6.04 -23.51
N LEU A 300 -4.70 6.21 -22.20
CA LEU A 300 -4.71 7.51 -21.52
C LEU A 300 -3.33 8.16 -21.57
N ALA A 301 -2.30 7.39 -21.25
CA ALA A 301 -0.90 7.80 -21.29
C ALA A 301 0.01 6.57 -21.44
N VAL A 302 1.30 6.83 -21.68
CA VAL A 302 2.35 5.80 -21.63
C VAL A 302 3.61 6.34 -20.97
N GLY A 303 4.09 5.62 -19.97
CA GLY A 303 5.32 5.86 -19.24
C GLY A 303 6.38 4.82 -19.56
N GLY A 304 7.64 5.26 -19.55
CA GLY A 304 8.76 4.41 -19.87
C GLY A 304 10.11 5.07 -19.67
N TYR A 305 11.17 4.28 -19.86
CA TYR A 305 12.53 4.75 -19.70
C TYR A 305 13.53 4.04 -20.61
N CYS A 306 14.70 4.65 -20.72
CA CYS A 306 15.88 4.07 -21.32
C CYS A 306 16.92 3.72 -20.27
N VAL A 307 17.54 2.55 -20.39
CA VAL A 307 18.65 2.10 -19.54
C VAL A 307 19.94 1.93 -20.33
N ASN A 308 21.05 2.08 -19.62
CA ASN A 308 22.35 1.58 -20.04
C ASN A 308 22.62 0.24 -19.35
N ASN A 309 22.64 -0.86 -20.10
CA ASN A 309 22.86 -2.21 -19.55
C ASN A 309 24.32 -2.50 -19.17
N ASP A 310 25.26 -1.63 -19.55
CA ASP A 310 26.68 -1.74 -19.16
C ASP A 310 26.96 -1.08 -17.79
N ASP A 311 26.04 -0.26 -17.28
CA ASP A 311 26.13 0.42 -15.98
C ASP A 311 25.03 -0.12 -15.05
N THR A 312 25.41 -0.96 -14.09
CA THR A 312 24.46 -1.72 -13.27
C THR A 312 24.83 -1.73 -11.80
N VAL A 313 23.84 -1.94 -10.95
CA VAL A 313 23.98 -2.10 -9.50
C VAL A 313 23.04 -3.18 -8.99
N GLU A 314 23.42 -3.85 -7.91
CA GLU A 314 22.59 -4.86 -7.26
C GLU A 314 21.93 -4.25 -6.03
N ILE A 315 20.60 -4.27 -5.99
CA ILE A 315 19.80 -3.84 -4.84
C ILE A 315 18.88 -5.02 -4.51
N ASN A 316 18.89 -5.45 -3.25
CA ASN A 316 17.97 -6.49 -2.79
C ASN A 316 18.00 -7.79 -3.61
N GLY A 317 19.18 -8.17 -4.12
CA GLY A 317 19.38 -9.37 -4.94
C GLY A 317 18.88 -9.25 -6.39
N VAL A 318 18.46 -8.06 -6.82
CA VAL A 318 18.09 -7.76 -8.20
C VAL A 318 19.14 -6.85 -8.82
N ARG A 319 19.62 -7.24 -10.01
CA ARG A 319 20.51 -6.42 -10.82
C ARG A 319 19.68 -5.40 -11.59
N PHE A 320 19.89 -4.12 -11.29
CA PHE A 320 19.26 -3.01 -11.98
C PHE A 320 20.24 -2.33 -12.95
N SER A 321 19.80 -2.11 -14.18
CA SER A 321 20.49 -1.24 -15.13
C SER A 321 20.21 0.23 -14.83
N ARG A 322 21.18 1.10 -15.09
CA ARG A 322 21.02 2.54 -14.84
C ARG A 322 20.05 3.15 -15.83
N ILE A 323 18.98 3.75 -15.32
CA ILE A 323 18.10 4.60 -16.11
C ILE A 323 18.87 5.88 -16.49
N THR A 324 18.85 6.21 -17.79
CA THR A 324 19.52 7.40 -18.34
C THR A 324 18.53 8.50 -18.70
N THR A 325 17.32 8.14 -19.13
CA THR A 325 16.28 9.07 -19.60
C THR A 325 14.92 8.42 -19.39
N ALA A 326 13.89 9.20 -19.05
CA ALA A 326 12.51 8.72 -19.01
C ALA A 326 11.53 9.62 -19.78
N ARG A 327 10.41 9.04 -20.20
CA ARG A 327 9.37 9.69 -21.01
C ARG A 327 8.00 9.31 -20.44
N ILE A 328 7.15 10.32 -20.33
CA ILE A 328 5.70 10.14 -20.13
C ILE A 328 5.01 10.89 -21.26
N LEU A 329 4.12 10.21 -21.98
CA LEU A 329 3.32 10.79 -23.06
C LEU A 329 1.84 10.64 -22.73
N PHE A 330 1.14 11.76 -22.49
CA PHE A 330 -0.32 11.80 -22.37
C PHE A 330 -0.96 11.90 -23.75
N ASN A 331 -1.98 11.08 -23.97
CA ASN A 331 -2.76 11.05 -25.20
C ASN A 331 -3.69 12.28 -25.31
N ASN A 332 -3.97 12.75 -26.51
CA ASN A 332 -4.97 13.79 -26.81
C ASN A 332 -6.40 13.21 -26.84
N GLY A 333 -7.41 14.08 -26.99
CA GLY A 333 -8.81 13.70 -27.24
C GLY A 333 -9.67 13.36 -26.01
N TRP A 334 -9.07 13.12 -24.84
CA TRP A 334 -9.79 12.75 -23.61
C TRP A 334 -10.61 13.87 -22.97
N GLY A 335 -10.32 15.13 -23.29
CA GLY A 335 -11.00 16.31 -22.73
C GLY A 335 -12.52 16.36 -22.89
N SER A 336 -13.04 15.64 -23.88
CA SER A 336 -14.48 15.53 -24.12
C SER A 336 -15.17 14.50 -23.22
N CYS A 337 -14.40 13.69 -22.50
CA CYS A 337 -14.91 12.62 -21.65
C CYS A 337 -15.32 13.14 -20.27
N PRO A 338 -16.50 12.76 -19.76
CA PRO A 338 -17.05 13.35 -18.52
C PRO A 338 -16.24 13.00 -17.27
N PHE A 339 -15.38 11.99 -17.34
CA PHE A 339 -14.47 11.61 -16.27
C PHE A 339 -13.08 12.26 -16.39
N TRP A 340 -12.75 12.97 -17.47
CA TRP A 340 -11.43 13.61 -17.58
C TRP A 340 -11.39 14.88 -16.73
N ASN A 341 -10.60 14.86 -15.65
CA ASN A 341 -10.49 15.95 -14.69
C ASN A 341 -9.11 15.92 -14.00
N ALA A 342 -8.78 16.99 -13.27
CA ALA A 342 -7.47 17.15 -12.62
C ALA A 342 -7.09 16.00 -11.66
N CYS A 343 -8.06 15.43 -10.94
CA CYS A 343 -7.81 14.29 -10.05
C CYS A 343 -7.42 13.05 -10.85
N ASN A 344 -8.16 12.75 -11.92
CA ASN A 344 -7.89 11.58 -12.76
C ASN A 344 -6.59 11.72 -13.57
N VAL A 345 -6.23 12.93 -13.98
CA VAL A 345 -4.90 13.21 -14.57
C VAL A 345 -3.78 13.03 -13.54
N ALA A 346 -3.97 13.47 -12.30
CA ALA A 346 -3.00 13.27 -11.22
C ALA A 346 -2.78 11.77 -10.91
N GLU A 347 -3.85 10.98 -10.98
CA GLU A 347 -3.77 9.53 -10.82
C GLU A 347 -2.96 8.88 -11.95
N VAL A 348 -3.32 9.14 -13.22
CA VAL A 348 -2.60 8.62 -14.39
C VAL A 348 -1.13 9.06 -14.33
N MET A 349 -0.86 10.32 -14.00
CA MET A 349 0.50 10.82 -13.83
C MET A 349 1.29 10.05 -12.76
N THR A 350 0.66 9.75 -11.63
CA THR A 350 1.30 9.00 -10.54
C THR A 350 1.65 7.59 -10.98
N HIS A 351 0.76 6.94 -11.73
CA HIS A 351 1.00 5.65 -12.35
C HIS A 351 2.18 5.69 -13.34
N GLU A 352 2.14 6.60 -14.32
CA GLU A 352 3.19 6.67 -15.34
C GLU A 352 4.56 7.02 -14.74
N LEU A 353 4.61 7.86 -13.69
CA LEU A 353 5.84 8.11 -12.93
C LEU A 353 6.38 6.84 -12.25
N GLY A 354 5.52 5.94 -11.78
CA GLY A 354 5.97 4.66 -11.23
C GLY A 354 6.72 3.83 -12.27
N HIS A 355 6.26 3.83 -13.53
CA HIS A 355 7.00 3.21 -14.63
C HIS A 355 8.36 3.87 -14.84
N THR A 356 8.46 5.20 -14.83
CA THR A 356 9.73 5.91 -15.05
C THR A 356 10.76 5.71 -13.95
N ILE A 357 10.36 5.13 -12.81
CA ILE A 357 11.24 4.77 -11.69
C ILE A 357 11.41 3.25 -11.51
N GLY A 358 11.04 2.45 -12.51
CA GLY A 358 11.37 1.01 -12.54
C GLY A 358 10.25 0.07 -12.07
N ILE A 359 9.10 0.60 -11.64
CA ILE A 359 7.98 -0.21 -11.14
C ILE A 359 7.14 -0.71 -12.33
N GLY A 360 6.86 -2.02 -12.35
CA GLY A 360 5.94 -2.64 -13.30
C GLY A 360 4.51 -2.66 -12.76
N HIS A 361 3.59 -3.21 -13.54
CA HIS A 361 2.20 -3.31 -13.09
C HIS A 361 2.03 -4.27 -11.90
N SER A 362 1.35 -3.80 -10.85
CA SER A 362 1.01 -4.57 -9.65
C SER A 362 -0.03 -5.66 -9.92
N GLY A 363 0.05 -6.75 -9.15
CA GLY A 363 -1.02 -7.75 -9.05
C GLY A 363 -2.11 -7.38 -8.04
N ASP A 364 -1.88 -6.40 -7.16
CA ASP A 364 -2.91 -5.87 -6.26
C ASP A 364 -3.82 -4.92 -7.04
N GLY A 365 -5.06 -5.35 -7.26
CA GLY A 365 -6.10 -4.57 -7.94
C GLY A 365 -6.50 -3.26 -7.26
N ARG A 366 -5.85 -2.87 -6.15
CA ARG A 366 -6.02 -1.57 -5.49
C ARG A 366 -4.85 -0.63 -5.74
N ALA A 367 -3.66 -1.15 -6.07
CA ALA A 367 -2.43 -0.38 -6.19
C ALA A 367 -2.54 0.71 -7.25
N THR A 368 -1.84 1.82 -7.09
CA THR A 368 -1.79 2.85 -8.14
C THR A 368 -1.03 2.35 -9.36
N MET A 369 -0.04 1.48 -9.16
CA MET A 369 0.65 0.73 -10.20
C MET A 369 -0.12 -0.49 -10.67
N PHE A 370 -1.34 -0.73 -10.21
CA PHE A 370 -2.20 -1.72 -10.85
C PHE A 370 -2.31 -1.39 -12.34
N ALA A 371 -2.49 -2.39 -13.20
CA ALA A 371 -2.33 -2.26 -14.66
C ALA A 371 -3.28 -1.28 -15.37
N TYR A 372 -4.07 -0.63 -14.56
CA TYR A 372 -5.16 0.18 -14.90
C TYR A 372 -5.13 1.39 -13.81
N ALA A 373 -5.46 2.69 -14.06
CA ALA A 373 -6.00 3.83 -13.21
C ALA A 373 -7.53 3.98 -12.82
N HIS A 374 -7.84 4.09 -11.54
CA HIS A 374 -9.11 3.87 -10.83
C HIS A 374 -10.24 4.85 -11.06
N PHE A 375 -9.92 6.13 -11.23
CA PHE A 375 -10.91 7.20 -11.31
C PHE A 375 -11.90 7.21 -10.13
N ASP A 376 -11.42 6.77 -8.97
CA ASP A 376 -12.18 6.62 -7.73
C ASP A 376 -12.03 7.82 -6.78
N GLY A 377 -11.40 8.89 -7.26
CA GLY A 377 -11.13 10.11 -6.49
C GLY A 377 -9.83 10.06 -5.68
N ARG A 378 -8.96 9.05 -5.87
CA ARG A 378 -7.66 8.99 -5.18
C ARG A 378 -6.65 10.06 -5.59
N CYS A 379 -6.78 10.59 -6.80
CA CYS A 379 -5.84 11.53 -7.38
C CYS A 379 -4.39 11.02 -7.31
N ALA A 380 -3.43 11.87 -6.95
CA ALA A 380 -2.05 11.46 -6.71
C ALA A 380 -1.90 10.81 -5.32
N ALA A 381 -2.16 9.51 -5.23
CA ALA A 381 -1.98 8.75 -4.00
C ALA A 381 -1.37 7.38 -4.29
N LEU A 382 -0.49 6.93 -3.42
CA LEU A 382 0.07 5.57 -3.44
C LEU A 382 -0.72 4.63 -2.53
N ARG A 383 -0.49 3.33 -2.71
CA ARG A 383 -0.96 2.24 -1.85
C ARG A 383 0.23 1.43 -1.34
N ALA A 384 -0.06 0.48 -0.46
CA ALA A 384 0.96 -0.33 0.19
C ALA A 384 1.90 -1.04 -0.81
N ASP A 385 1.33 -1.62 -1.88
CA ASP A 385 2.14 -2.31 -2.89
C ASP A 385 3.07 -1.35 -3.66
N ASP A 386 2.58 -0.16 -3.99
CA ASP A 386 3.38 0.89 -4.64
C ASP A 386 4.56 1.33 -3.75
N LEU A 387 4.27 1.51 -2.45
CA LEU A 387 5.27 1.86 -1.45
C LEU A 387 6.29 0.73 -1.25
N ALA A 388 5.85 -0.53 -1.25
CA ALA A 388 6.75 -1.67 -1.17
C ALA A 388 7.68 -1.73 -2.39
N ALA A 389 7.15 -1.51 -3.60
CA ALA A 389 7.91 -1.51 -4.83
C ALA A 389 8.97 -0.39 -4.85
N VAL A 390 8.59 0.85 -4.53
CA VAL A 390 9.56 1.97 -4.53
C VAL A 390 10.65 1.79 -3.45
N ASN A 391 10.29 1.27 -2.26
CA ASN A 391 11.25 0.94 -1.21
C ASN A 391 12.19 -0.20 -1.60
N PHE A 392 11.71 -1.14 -2.41
CA PHE A 392 12.54 -2.22 -2.92
C PHE A 392 13.59 -1.71 -3.91
N ILE A 393 13.25 -0.75 -4.76
CA ILE A 393 14.14 -0.23 -5.83
C ILE A 393 15.06 0.89 -5.29
N TYR A 394 14.55 1.72 -4.39
CA TYR A 394 15.22 2.89 -3.82
C TYR A 394 15.19 2.86 -2.29
N PRO A 395 15.75 1.83 -1.64
CA PRO A 395 15.80 1.82 -0.19
C PRO A 395 16.52 3.08 0.31
N ALA A 396 16.05 3.66 1.42
CA ALA A 396 16.83 4.64 2.16
C ALA A 396 18.24 4.07 2.45
N SER A 397 19.29 4.87 2.32
CA SER A 397 20.66 4.40 2.55
C SER A 397 20.83 3.84 3.98
N ALA A 398 21.22 2.56 4.07
CA ALA A 398 21.84 1.80 5.18
C ALA A 398 21.29 1.84 6.62
N ASN A 399 20.45 2.80 7.04
CA ASN A 399 19.98 2.91 8.42
C ASN A 399 18.46 3.12 8.46
N LEU A 400 17.70 2.15 7.95
CA LEU A 400 16.26 2.06 8.24
C LEU A 400 16.04 0.78 9.03
N HIS A 401 16.19 0.87 10.34
CA HIS A 401 15.94 -0.23 11.26
C HIS A 401 14.74 0.08 12.14
N ASP A 402 13.79 -0.84 12.17
CA ASP A 402 12.68 -0.83 13.11
C ASP A 402 13.06 -1.52 14.42
N ALA A 403 12.73 -0.86 15.54
CA ALA A 403 13.08 -1.32 16.87
C ALA A 403 11.85 -1.62 17.72
N ALA A 404 11.14 -2.71 17.47
CA ALA A 404 9.94 -3.04 18.24
C ALA A 404 10.27 -3.54 19.67
N VAL A 405 9.78 -2.82 20.70
CA VAL A 405 9.79 -3.31 22.09
C VAL A 405 8.55 -4.16 22.31
N LEU A 406 8.74 -5.43 22.72
CA LEU A 406 7.62 -6.31 23.02
C LEU A 406 7.05 -5.95 24.40
N PRO A 407 5.74 -5.61 24.50
CA PRO A 407 5.16 -5.19 25.76
C PRO A 407 5.24 -6.29 26.81
N PRO A 408 5.96 -6.06 27.93
CA PRO A 408 6.07 -7.08 28.95
C PRO A 408 4.70 -7.31 29.62
N PRO A 409 4.44 -8.54 30.13
CA PRO A 409 3.28 -8.75 30.99
C PRO A 409 3.41 -7.91 32.27
N ARG A 410 2.28 -7.64 32.92
CA ARG A 410 2.21 -6.88 34.19
C ARG A 410 3.34 -7.21 35.16
N VAL A 411 3.94 -6.18 35.77
CA VAL A 411 4.95 -6.36 36.82
C VAL A 411 4.26 -6.19 38.18
N LYS A 412 4.39 -7.20 39.04
CA LYS A 412 3.88 -7.17 40.41
C LYS A 412 5.03 -7.34 41.39
N VAL A 413 5.20 -6.37 42.27
CA VAL A 413 6.28 -6.38 43.26
C VAL A 413 5.70 -6.34 44.66
N ARG A 414 6.35 -7.05 45.58
CA ARG A 414 6.06 -6.97 47.01
C ARG A 414 7.30 -6.52 47.77
N ILE A 415 7.16 -5.43 48.53
CA ILE A 415 8.10 -5.12 49.60
C ILE A 415 7.63 -5.91 50.82
N ARG A 416 8.41 -6.91 51.22
CA ARG A 416 8.01 -7.82 52.30
C ARG A 416 8.02 -7.07 53.63
N ARG A 417 7.09 -7.44 54.53
CA ARG A 417 7.01 -6.84 55.87
C ARG A 417 8.35 -6.87 56.60
N GLY A 418 8.73 -5.74 57.19
CA GLY A 418 10.00 -5.52 57.88
C GLY A 418 11.19 -5.23 56.96
N LYS A 419 10.99 -5.12 55.64
CA LYS A 419 12.04 -4.72 54.69
C LYS A 419 11.84 -3.27 54.24
N PRO A 420 12.89 -2.45 54.23
CA PRO A 420 12.80 -1.06 53.78
C PRO A 420 12.82 -0.92 52.26
N GLU A 421 13.23 -1.97 51.53
CA GLU A 421 13.40 -1.95 50.09
C GLU A 421 13.25 -3.34 49.46
N ALA A 422 13.04 -3.37 48.14
CA ALA A 422 13.05 -4.58 47.32
C ALA A 422 13.77 -4.34 45.99
N TYR A 423 14.55 -5.33 45.53
CA TYR A 423 15.17 -5.34 44.21
C TYR A 423 14.57 -6.44 43.35
N VAL A 424 14.08 -6.10 42.17
CA VAL A 424 13.37 -7.06 41.29
C VAL A 424 13.83 -6.92 39.84
N PRO A 425 14.26 -8.00 39.18
CA PRO A 425 14.57 -7.98 37.76
C PRO A 425 13.29 -8.09 36.92
N VAL A 426 13.14 -7.23 35.92
CA VAL A 426 12.09 -7.27 34.90
C VAL A 426 12.72 -7.55 33.56
N SER A 427 12.22 -8.56 32.84
CA SER A 427 12.71 -8.87 31.50
C SER A 427 11.87 -8.15 30.44
N VAL A 428 12.54 -7.41 29.56
CA VAL A 428 11.94 -6.74 28.40
C VAL A 428 12.57 -7.32 27.14
N ALA A 429 11.74 -7.67 26.16
CA ALA A 429 12.22 -8.18 24.88
C ALA A 429 12.24 -7.05 23.84
N LEU A 430 13.35 -6.94 23.14
CA LEU A 430 13.56 -6.06 22.00
C LEU A 430 13.68 -6.91 20.75
N ARG A 431 13.05 -6.50 19.67
CA ARG A 431 13.11 -7.13 18.36
C ARG A 431 13.66 -6.15 17.33
N HIS A 432 14.49 -6.68 16.42
CA HIS A 432 14.77 -6.03 15.14
C HIS A 432 13.59 -6.33 14.21
N GLY A 433 12.79 -5.30 13.94
CA GLY A 433 11.51 -5.43 13.23
C GLY A 433 11.64 -5.74 11.74
N ASP A 434 12.73 -5.29 11.12
CA ASP A 434 13.11 -5.60 9.75
C ASP A 434 13.13 -7.13 9.51
N THR A 435 12.84 -7.57 8.30
CA THR A 435 12.89 -9.01 7.93
C THR A 435 13.99 -9.37 6.94
N TRP A 436 14.78 -8.39 6.55
CA TRP A 436 15.82 -8.40 5.52
C TRP A 436 16.77 -7.22 5.79
N GLY A 437 17.91 -7.16 5.10
CA GLY A 437 18.92 -6.11 5.30
C GLY A 437 20.03 -6.49 6.29
N ASP A 438 20.74 -5.47 6.75
CA ASP A 438 21.92 -5.63 7.61
C ASP A 438 21.56 -5.80 9.08
N ARG A 439 22.54 -6.24 9.88
CA ARG A 439 22.41 -6.27 11.33
C ARG A 439 22.47 -4.84 11.87
N ALA A 440 21.75 -4.60 12.96
CA ALA A 440 21.72 -3.30 13.61
C ALA A 440 22.03 -3.39 15.10
N LEU A 441 22.65 -2.32 15.62
CA LEU A 441 22.99 -2.20 17.03
C LEU A 441 21.91 -1.42 17.75
N PHE A 442 21.38 -1.99 18.83
CA PHE A 442 20.28 -1.40 19.59
C PHE A 442 20.64 -1.20 21.06
N ARG A 443 19.95 -0.26 21.71
CA ARG A 443 19.92 -0.04 23.16
C ARG A 443 18.48 0.02 23.66
N LEU A 444 18.24 -0.37 24.90
CA LEU A 444 17.01 -0.03 25.61
C LEU A 444 17.27 1.08 26.63
N ALA A 445 16.50 2.16 26.53
CA ALA A 445 16.42 3.20 27.53
C ALA A 445 15.19 2.96 28.42
N VAL A 446 15.34 3.24 29.72
CA VAL A 446 14.26 3.09 30.70
C VAL A 446 14.23 4.33 31.57
N SER A 447 13.03 4.85 31.83
CA SER A 447 12.81 5.94 32.78
C SER A 447 11.72 5.59 33.79
N ASP A 448 11.75 6.28 34.92
CA ASP A 448 10.78 6.10 36.01
C ASP A 448 9.33 6.37 35.55
N GLY A 449 9.13 7.18 34.50
CA GLY A 449 7.80 7.54 34.01
C GLY A 449 6.96 8.23 35.09
N THR A 450 5.88 7.58 35.53
CA THR A 450 5.05 8.06 36.66
C THR A 450 5.43 7.45 38.01
N CYS A 451 6.43 6.55 38.04
CA CYS A 451 6.93 5.97 39.28
C CYS A 451 7.79 6.99 40.07
N PRO A 452 7.94 6.80 41.38
CA PRO A 452 8.85 7.60 42.19
C PRO A 452 10.28 7.60 41.61
N PRO A 453 10.99 8.75 41.64
CA PRO A 453 12.36 8.82 41.11
C PRO A 453 13.31 7.79 41.72
N GLY A 454 14.11 7.14 40.88
CA GLY A 454 15.05 6.09 41.28
C GLY A 454 14.44 4.69 41.37
N THR A 455 13.22 4.50 40.85
CA THR A 455 12.58 3.18 40.79
C THR A 455 13.29 2.24 39.81
N VAL A 456 13.86 2.77 38.72
CA VAL A 456 14.54 1.97 37.68
C VAL A 456 16.04 2.22 37.60
N GLY A 457 16.79 1.15 37.36
CA GLY A 457 18.17 1.21 36.87
C GLY A 457 18.25 1.05 35.35
N ALA A 458 19.48 1.02 34.83
CA ALA A 458 19.74 0.77 33.41
C ALA A 458 19.27 -0.63 32.96
N ALA A 459 18.95 -0.76 31.66
CA ALA A 459 18.64 -2.02 31.02
C ALA A 459 19.89 -2.64 30.40
N ASN A 460 20.17 -3.91 30.73
CA ASN A 460 21.32 -4.64 30.18
C ASN A 460 20.89 -5.95 29.51
N PHE A 461 21.52 -6.33 28.41
CA PHE A 461 21.26 -7.56 27.67
C PHE A 461 21.94 -8.78 28.33
N GLY A 462 21.43 -9.13 29.52
CA GLY A 462 21.90 -10.24 30.34
C GLY A 462 21.35 -10.14 31.76
N MET A 463 21.62 -11.13 32.61
CA MET A 463 21.10 -11.16 34.00
C MET A 463 22.04 -10.46 35.01
N PHE A 464 23.31 -10.28 34.66
CA PHE A 464 24.34 -9.78 35.55
C PHE A 464 24.63 -8.30 35.34
N ALA A 465 25.22 -7.64 36.34
CA ALA A 465 25.49 -6.20 36.32
C ALA A 465 26.53 -5.77 35.27
N ASP A 466 27.37 -6.69 34.79
CA ASP A 466 28.38 -6.51 33.75
C ASP A 466 27.87 -6.83 32.34
N ALA A 467 26.59 -7.21 32.20
CA ALA A 467 25.98 -7.44 30.89
C ALA A 467 25.98 -6.15 30.05
N PRO A 468 26.13 -6.26 28.71
CA PRO A 468 26.23 -5.10 27.84
C PRO A 468 24.92 -4.29 27.81
N ASP A 469 25.02 -2.97 27.68
CA ASP A 469 23.89 -2.03 27.54
C ASP A 469 23.31 -1.99 26.11
N ARG A 470 23.93 -2.73 25.19
CA ARG A 470 23.61 -2.76 23.77
C ARG A 470 23.66 -4.17 23.20
N VAL A 471 22.92 -4.40 22.12
CA VAL A 471 22.85 -5.68 21.42
C VAL A 471 22.88 -5.49 19.92
N ASP A 472 23.64 -6.33 19.22
CA ASP A 472 23.64 -6.40 17.76
C ASP A 472 22.69 -7.52 17.31
N LEU A 473 21.67 -7.19 16.52
CA LEU A 473 20.61 -8.11 16.09
C LEU A 473 20.53 -8.19 14.57
N ALA A 474 20.44 -9.42 14.06
CA ALA A 474 20.04 -9.63 12.67
C ALA A 474 18.53 -9.33 12.47
N PRO A 475 18.10 -8.99 11.25
CA PRO A 475 16.69 -8.81 10.94
C PRO A 475 15.82 -9.98 11.42
N GLY A 476 14.67 -9.66 12.02
CA GLY A 476 13.67 -10.59 12.53
C GLY A 476 14.05 -11.27 13.85
N THR A 477 15.25 -11.02 14.37
CA THR A 477 15.72 -11.61 15.63
C THR A 477 15.35 -10.73 16.82
N GLN A 478 15.41 -11.31 18.02
CA GLN A 478 15.06 -10.64 19.26
C GLN A 478 16.06 -10.98 20.38
N ALA A 479 16.26 -10.04 21.29
CA ALA A 479 17.02 -10.24 22.52
C ALA A 479 16.22 -9.76 23.74
N LYS A 480 16.62 -10.25 24.91
CA LYS A 480 16.02 -9.86 26.20
C LYS A 480 17.00 -9.04 27.00
N ALA A 481 16.56 -7.88 27.47
CA ALA A 481 17.25 -7.13 28.50
C ALA A 481 16.62 -7.38 29.87
N THR A 482 17.43 -7.19 30.91
CA THR A 482 17.01 -7.14 32.31
C THR A 482 17.04 -5.70 32.77
N VAL A 483 15.91 -5.23 33.29
CA VAL A 483 15.74 -3.94 33.97
C VAL A 483 15.66 -4.22 35.45
N TRP A 484 16.57 -3.65 36.24
CA TRP A 484 16.54 -3.80 37.70
C TRP A 484 15.71 -2.69 38.33
N LEU A 485 14.68 -3.10 39.09
CA LEU A 485 13.88 -2.19 39.89
C LEU A 485 14.46 -2.06 41.30
N HIS A 486 14.50 -0.84 41.84
CA HIS A 486 14.82 -0.54 43.24
C HIS A 486 13.61 0.16 43.86
N LEU A 487 12.84 -0.58 44.67
CA LEU A 487 11.63 -0.04 45.28
C LEU A 487 11.90 0.25 46.75
N GLN A 488 11.63 1.48 47.18
CA GLN A 488 11.77 1.91 48.57
C GLN A 488 10.40 1.97 49.24
N SER A 489 10.31 1.42 50.46
CA SER A 489 9.06 1.35 51.22
C SER A 489 8.42 2.72 51.45
N ASN A 490 9.24 3.74 51.75
CA ASN A 490 8.77 5.11 51.96
C ASN A 490 8.26 5.82 50.69
N ALA A 491 8.49 5.25 49.49
CA ALA A 491 8.08 5.84 48.22
C ALA A 491 6.74 5.30 47.71
N PHE A 492 6.24 4.20 48.28
CA PHE A 492 5.00 3.55 47.86
C PHE A 492 4.09 3.32 49.05
N HIS A 493 2.88 3.87 49.01
CA HIS A 493 1.90 3.64 50.07
C HIS A 493 0.86 2.59 49.67
N THR A 494 0.75 1.47 50.41
CA THR A 494 -0.24 0.41 50.10
C THR A 494 -1.07 -0.03 51.32
N PRO A 495 -2.21 0.63 51.60
CA PRO A 495 -3.02 0.31 52.78
C PRO A 495 -3.82 -1.00 52.66
N ASP A 496 -4.13 -1.48 51.45
CA ASP A 496 -4.75 -2.79 51.21
C ASP A 496 -3.97 -3.59 50.17
N SER A 497 -3.60 -4.82 50.51
CA SER A 497 -3.02 -5.82 49.60
C SER A 497 -3.82 -6.09 48.30
N LYS A 498 -5.11 -5.74 48.25
CA LYS A 498 -5.98 -5.88 47.07
C LYS A 498 -6.03 -4.61 46.21
N ALA A 499 -5.48 -3.49 46.66
CA ALA A 499 -5.35 -2.22 45.97
C ALA A 499 -3.88 -1.80 45.94
N PRO A 500 -3.07 -2.38 45.03
CA PRO A 500 -1.67 -2.02 44.92
C PRO A 500 -1.52 -0.55 44.52
N ALA A 501 -0.47 0.10 45.03
CA ALA A 501 -0.01 1.35 44.45
C ALA A 501 0.44 1.09 43.00
N ARG A 502 0.01 1.92 42.06
CA ARG A 502 0.34 1.75 40.64
C ARG A 502 1.10 2.95 40.09
N CYS A 503 2.13 2.66 39.33
CA CYS A 503 2.79 3.63 38.47
C CYS A 503 3.19 2.97 37.15
N GLU A 504 3.72 3.74 36.21
CA GLU A 504 4.08 3.30 34.87
C GLU A 504 5.51 3.68 34.56
N LEU A 505 6.34 2.68 34.27
CA LEU A 505 7.67 2.89 33.71
C LEU A 505 7.55 3.15 32.22
N GLN A 506 8.49 3.89 31.64
CA GLN A 506 8.61 4.02 30.19
C GLN A 506 9.86 3.30 29.73
N VAL A 507 9.69 2.34 28.82
CA VAL A 507 10.79 1.65 28.15
C VAL A 507 10.77 2.06 26.68
N SER A 508 11.91 2.49 26.16
CA SER A 508 12.08 2.80 24.74
C SER A 508 13.28 2.06 24.16
N ALA A 509 13.21 1.68 22.89
CA ALA A 509 14.36 1.23 22.14
C ALA A 509 14.98 2.37 21.34
N GLU A 510 16.29 2.27 21.14
CA GLU A 510 17.09 3.17 20.34
C GLU A 510 17.90 2.32 19.37
N VAL A 511 17.81 2.62 18.07
CA VAL A 511 18.78 2.15 17.08
C VAL A 511 20.01 3.06 17.16
N LEU A 512 21.19 2.49 17.38
CA LEU A 512 22.45 3.23 17.50
C LEU A 512 23.04 3.58 16.12
N ALA A 513 22.23 4.25 15.30
CA ALA A 513 22.60 4.85 14.02
C ALA A 513 22.05 6.28 13.97
N SER A 514 22.91 7.27 13.76
CA SER A 514 22.58 8.70 13.88
C SER A 514 21.62 9.22 12.81
N ASP A 515 21.47 8.46 11.74
CA ASP A 515 20.65 8.69 10.55
C ASP A 515 19.51 7.65 10.45
N ASN A 516 19.21 6.92 11.55
CA ASN A 516 18.13 5.93 11.53
C ASN A 516 16.77 6.57 11.30
N ILE A 517 16.01 6.03 10.34
CA ILE A 517 14.60 6.34 10.17
C ILE A 517 13.79 5.10 10.59
N ASP A 518 12.91 5.27 11.58
CA ASP A 518 12.03 4.19 12.06
C ASP A 518 10.76 4.13 11.18
N PRO A 519 10.47 3.00 10.49
CA PRO A 519 9.30 2.86 9.65
C PRO A 519 7.98 2.73 10.44
N TYR A 520 8.03 2.43 11.74
CA TYR A 520 6.87 2.30 12.64
C TYR A 520 7.06 3.05 13.97
N PRO A 521 7.13 4.39 13.92
CA PRO A 521 7.28 5.18 15.13
C PRO A 521 6.11 4.92 16.10
N GLY A 522 6.44 4.71 17.37
CA GLY A 522 5.57 4.33 18.47
C GLY A 522 5.70 2.87 18.94
N ASN A 523 6.18 1.93 18.12
CA ASN A 523 6.31 0.51 18.52
C ASN A 523 7.58 0.24 19.37
N GLU A 524 8.53 1.18 19.33
CA GLU A 524 9.78 1.24 20.05
C GLU A 524 9.59 1.74 21.48
N VAL A 525 8.44 2.32 21.81
CA VAL A 525 8.08 2.77 23.15
C VAL A 525 7.00 1.88 23.75
N VAL A 526 7.11 1.59 25.06
CA VAL A 526 6.05 0.91 25.80
C VAL A 526 5.93 1.38 27.25
N PRO A 527 4.72 1.76 27.71
CA PRO A 527 4.45 1.94 29.13
C PRO A 527 4.32 0.59 29.83
N VAL A 528 5.03 0.41 30.94
CA VAL A 528 5.00 -0.82 31.74
C VAL A 528 4.35 -0.54 33.09
N PRO A 529 3.09 -0.96 33.32
CA PRO A 529 2.43 -0.77 34.60
C PRO A 529 3.04 -1.64 35.69
N LEU A 530 3.43 -1.00 36.78
CA LEU A 530 4.03 -1.59 37.97
C LEU A 530 3.02 -1.52 39.13
N ASP A 531 2.52 -2.67 39.56
CA ASP A 531 1.70 -2.82 40.77
C ASP A 531 2.63 -3.15 41.96
N VAL A 532 2.72 -2.25 42.94
CA VAL A 532 3.53 -2.42 44.15
C VAL A 532 2.63 -2.69 45.35
N ILE A 533 2.98 -3.70 46.14
CA ILE A 533 2.37 -3.94 47.45
C ILE A 533 3.46 -3.82 48.50
N ASP A 534 3.40 -2.76 49.30
CA ASP A 534 4.22 -2.66 50.51
C ASP A 534 3.49 -3.30 51.71
N GLU A 535 3.95 -4.48 52.13
CA GLU A 535 3.36 -5.21 53.26
C GLU A 535 3.63 -4.55 54.63
N ASN A 536 4.46 -3.50 54.68
CA ASN A 536 4.65 -2.65 55.85
C ASN A 536 3.44 -1.75 56.12
N ASP A 537 2.73 -1.34 55.06
CA ASP A 537 1.61 -0.40 55.13
C ASP A 537 0.24 -1.08 55.23
N VAL A 538 0.19 -2.37 54.87
CA VAL A 538 -1.08 -3.12 54.84
C VAL A 538 -1.62 -3.30 56.26
N ASP A 539 -2.67 -2.54 56.59
CA ASP A 539 -3.48 -2.68 57.80
C ASP A 539 -4.88 -3.22 57.47
N PRO A 540 -5.21 -4.47 57.87
CA PRO A 540 -6.51 -5.07 57.60
C PRO A 540 -7.70 -4.37 58.29
N LYS A 541 -7.48 -3.37 59.16
CA LYS A 541 -8.54 -2.67 59.90
C LYS A 541 -9.01 -1.35 59.26
N THR A 542 -8.27 -0.80 58.30
CA THR A 542 -8.64 0.43 57.59
C THR A 542 -9.47 0.12 56.34
N ALA A 543 -10.80 0.13 56.49
CA ALA A 543 -11.72 0.05 55.36
C ALA A 543 -11.88 1.43 54.69
N SER A 544 -10.95 1.82 53.83
CA SER A 544 -11.13 2.96 52.92
C SER A 544 -11.75 2.51 51.59
N ASN A 545 -12.52 3.39 50.95
CA ASN A 545 -13.02 3.10 49.61
C ASN A 545 -11.85 3.06 48.62
N GLN A 546 -11.79 2.01 47.82
CA GLN A 546 -10.71 1.76 46.86
C GLN A 546 -11.32 1.19 45.60
N LEU A 547 -11.33 1.98 44.53
CA LEU A 547 -11.60 1.47 43.20
C LEU A 547 -10.29 0.98 42.63
N VAL A 548 -10.32 -0.16 41.95
CA VAL A 548 -9.11 -0.73 41.36
C VAL A 548 -9.43 -1.26 39.98
N LEU A 549 -8.72 -0.74 38.97
CA LEU A 549 -8.67 -1.37 37.67
C LEU A 549 -7.73 -2.56 37.68
N GLY A 550 -8.29 -3.73 37.36
CA GLY A 550 -7.51 -4.94 37.14
C GLY A 550 -6.59 -4.78 35.92
N ALA A 551 -5.32 -5.13 36.09
CA ALA A 551 -4.34 -5.07 35.01
C ALA A 551 -4.80 -5.84 33.76
N LEU A 552 -4.56 -5.24 32.60
CA LEU A 552 -4.81 -5.82 31.29
C LEU A 552 -3.51 -6.40 30.72
N LYS A 553 -3.65 -7.44 29.90
CA LYS A 553 -2.53 -7.93 29.10
C LYS A 553 -2.44 -7.06 27.83
N PRO A 554 -1.23 -6.76 27.34
CA PRO A 554 -1.06 -6.21 26.00
C PRO A 554 -1.81 -7.04 24.97
N LEU A 555 -2.41 -6.37 23.99
CA LEU A 555 -3.20 -7.01 22.95
C LEU A 555 -2.35 -7.09 21.69
N PHE A 556 -2.25 -8.28 21.12
CA PHE A 556 -1.79 -8.45 19.75
C PHE A 556 -3.00 -8.84 18.90
N LEU A 557 -3.31 -8.04 17.88
CA LEU A 557 -4.40 -8.25 16.94
C LEU A 557 -3.80 -8.49 15.56
N ARG A 558 -4.02 -9.69 15.04
CA ARG A 558 -3.56 -10.09 13.72
C ARG A 558 -4.76 -10.26 12.80
N LEU A 559 -4.88 -9.40 11.80
CA LEU A 559 -5.86 -9.54 10.74
C LEU A 559 -5.27 -10.47 9.68
N THR A 560 -5.76 -11.70 9.64
CA THR A 560 -5.27 -12.72 8.71
C THR A 560 -5.70 -12.43 7.28
N ARG A 561 -4.88 -12.80 6.28
CA ARG A 561 -5.15 -12.63 4.84
C ARG A 561 -6.60 -13.00 4.48
N GLY A 562 -7.25 -12.15 3.69
CA GLY A 562 -8.64 -12.29 3.25
C GLY A 562 -9.70 -11.82 4.27
N LYS A 563 -9.30 -11.31 5.44
CA LYS A 563 -10.20 -10.66 6.40
C LYS A 563 -10.09 -9.15 6.29
N SER A 564 -11.22 -8.44 6.34
CA SER A 564 -11.27 -6.97 6.33
C SER A 564 -11.41 -6.36 7.74
N GLU A 565 -11.86 -7.15 8.71
CA GLU A 565 -12.03 -6.72 10.09
C GLU A 565 -11.88 -7.87 11.10
N LEU A 566 -11.52 -7.51 12.33
CA LEU A 566 -11.43 -8.36 13.51
C LEU A 566 -12.00 -7.61 14.72
N VAL A 567 -12.93 -8.22 15.45
CA VAL A 567 -13.43 -7.68 16.71
C VAL A 567 -13.00 -8.57 17.87
N LYS A 568 -12.31 -7.99 18.85
CA LYS A 568 -11.91 -8.67 20.10
C LYS A 568 -12.58 -8.02 21.29
N MET A 569 -13.29 -8.83 22.08
CA MET A 569 -13.90 -8.39 23.33
C MET A 569 -12.94 -8.64 24.50
N VAL A 570 -12.40 -7.57 25.08
CA VAL A 570 -11.46 -7.65 26.22
C VAL A 570 -12.22 -7.49 27.53
N THR A 571 -12.03 -8.40 28.48
CA THR A 571 -12.70 -8.29 29.79
C THR A 571 -11.87 -7.41 30.73
N VAL A 572 -12.47 -6.32 31.19
CA VAL A 572 -11.91 -5.42 32.22
C VAL A 572 -12.53 -5.76 33.57
N LYS A 573 -11.71 -5.90 34.62
CA LYS A 573 -12.18 -6.15 35.98
C LYS A 573 -12.09 -4.89 36.81
N VAL A 574 -13.16 -4.55 37.50
CA VAL A 574 -13.22 -3.43 38.45
C VAL A 574 -13.49 -4.00 39.83
N ARG A 575 -12.71 -3.60 40.83
CA ARG A 575 -12.95 -3.94 42.23
C ARG A 575 -13.34 -2.68 42.99
N ASN A 576 -14.28 -2.82 43.92
CA ASN A 576 -14.58 -1.85 44.95
C ASN A 576 -14.26 -2.49 46.32
N GLY A 577 -13.41 -1.85 47.11
CA GLY A 577 -12.86 -2.38 48.36
C GLY A 577 -13.79 -2.33 49.57
N ALA A 578 -14.64 -1.30 49.72
CA ALA A 578 -15.28 -1.02 51.01
C ALA A 578 -16.76 -0.63 50.95
N SER A 579 -17.09 0.62 50.63
CA SER A 579 -18.46 1.16 50.71
C SER A 579 -19.21 0.95 49.38
N SER A 580 -20.54 0.94 49.44
CA SER A 580 -21.33 0.94 48.21
C SER A 580 -21.05 2.22 47.41
N ASP A 581 -20.82 2.08 46.10
CA ASP A 581 -20.47 3.19 45.22
C ASP A 581 -21.16 3.05 43.85
N THR A 582 -21.21 4.15 43.11
CA THR A 582 -21.71 4.20 41.73
C THR A 582 -20.54 4.46 40.79
N VAL A 583 -20.15 3.42 40.07
CA VAL A 583 -18.87 3.35 39.36
C VAL A 583 -19.07 3.50 37.85
N SER A 584 -18.19 4.27 37.21
CA SER A 584 -18.14 4.42 35.75
C SER A 584 -16.76 4.12 35.21
N LEU A 585 -16.70 3.60 33.99
CA LEU A 585 -15.47 3.48 33.22
C LEU A 585 -15.49 4.47 32.07
N SER A 586 -14.38 5.19 31.89
CA SER A 586 -14.15 6.03 30.72
C SER A 586 -12.92 5.57 29.97
N LEU A 587 -12.92 5.83 28.66
CA LEU A 587 -11.82 5.52 27.76
C LEU A 587 -11.27 6.83 27.22
N ASP A 588 -9.97 7.02 27.39
CA ASP A 588 -9.17 7.95 26.63
C ASP A 588 -8.54 7.16 25.47
N PRO A 589 -8.85 7.48 24.20
CA PRO A 589 -8.33 6.73 23.06
C PRO A 589 -6.81 6.87 22.88
N GLY A 590 -6.17 7.88 23.47
CA GLY A 590 -4.73 8.12 23.30
C GLY A 590 -4.36 8.35 21.83
N ASP A 591 -3.34 7.64 21.36
CA ASP A 591 -2.85 7.63 19.97
C ASP A 591 -3.53 6.55 19.11
N CYS A 592 -4.53 5.84 19.63
CA CYS A 592 -5.21 4.79 18.85
C CYS A 592 -6.07 5.36 17.71
N PRO A 593 -6.08 4.70 16.54
CA PRO A 593 -6.94 5.07 15.42
C PRO A 593 -8.42 5.20 15.83
N PRO A 594 -9.16 6.17 15.26
CA PRO A 594 -10.58 6.35 15.56
C PRO A 594 -11.38 5.07 15.39
N GLY A 595 -12.15 4.71 16.42
CA GLY A 595 -13.02 3.52 16.40
C GLY A 595 -12.34 2.18 16.71
N LEU A 596 -11.01 2.15 16.86
CA LEU A 596 -10.28 0.93 17.23
C LEU A 596 -10.70 0.43 18.61
N VAL A 597 -10.70 1.31 19.62
CA VAL A 597 -11.14 0.99 20.98
C VAL A 597 -12.45 1.71 21.26
N GLN A 598 -13.46 0.96 21.69
CA GLN A 598 -14.81 1.50 21.92
C GLN A 598 -15.12 1.61 23.42
N ALA A 599 -16.18 2.34 23.75
CA ALA A 599 -16.61 2.56 25.13
C ALA A 599 -16.79 1.22 25.89
N PRO A 600 -16.31 1.12 27.15
CA PRO A 600 -16.50 -0.07 27.97
C PRO A 600 -17.99 -0.35 28.19
N LEU A 601 -18.40 -1.60 27.97
CA LEU A 601 -19.79 -2.06 28.10
C LEU A 601 -19.97 -2.90 29.36
N VAL A 602 -21.19 -2.89 29.92
CA VAL A 602 -21.58 -3.84 30.96
C VAL A 602 -21.52 -5.26 30.38
N LEU A 603 -20.97 -6.21 31.15
CA LEU A 603 -20.81 -7.60 30.70
C LEU A 603 -22.12 -8.19 30.14
N ARG A 604 -22.06 -8.73 28.92
CA ARG A 604 -23.22 -9.32 28.20
C ARG A 604 -24.37 -8.34 27.96
N SER A 605 -24.06 -7.05 27.82
CA SER A 605 -25.01 -5.96 27.58
C SER A 605 -24.40 -4.96 26.57
N THR A 606 -25.25 -4.25 25.84
CA THR A 606 -24.85 -3.16 24.93
C THR A 606 -24.78 -1.80 25.63
N ARG A 607 -25.20 -1.72 26.89
CA ARG A 607 -25.10 -0.50 27.71
C ARG A 607 -23.66 -0.25 28.12
N GLU A 608 -23.22 1.00 28.00
CA GLU A 608 -21.95 1.48 28.55
C GLU A 608 -21.86 1.22 30.06
N PHE A 609 -20.65 0.97 30.55
CA PHE A 609 -20.33 0.81 31.97
C PHE A 609 -20.31 2.19 32.64
N ARG A 610 -21.49 2.80 32.77
CA ARG A 610 -21.67 4.13 33.35
C ARG A 610 -22.73 4.08 34.45
N GLY A 611 -22.37 4.56 35.63
CA GLY A 611 -23.28 4.60 36.79
C GLY A 611 -23.66 3.22 37.33
N VAL A 612 -22.72 2.26 37.29
CA VAL A 612 -22.96 0.89 37.77
C VAL A 612 -22.86 0.86 39.30
N ALA A 613 -23.98 0.51 39.96
CA ALA A 613 -24.00 0.35 41.41
C ALA A 613 -23.20 -0.89 41.83
N MET A 614 -22.25 -0.70 42.74
CA MET A 614 -21.43 -1.75 43.35
C MET A 614 -21.69 -1.73 44.86
N THR A 615 -22.18 -2.84 45.43
CA THR A 615 -22.60 -2.91 46.84
C THR A 615 -21.50 -3.45 47.74
N GLY A 616 -21.07 -2.65 48.71
CA GLY A 616 -19.95 -2.99 49.60
C GLY A 616 -18.69 -3.47 48.85
N SER A 617 -17.92 -4.34 49.51
CA SER A 617 -16.76 -5.00 48.89
C SER A 617 -17.20 -5.95 47.77
N SER A 618 -16.98 -5.56 46.52
CA SER A 618 -17.53 -6.26 45.36
C SER A 618 -16.62 -6.15 44.13
N GLN A 619 -16.95 -6.94 43.09
CA GLN A 619 -16.26 -6.92 41.81
C GLN A 619 -17.25 -6.87 40.66
N ALA A 620 -16.93 -6.09 39.65
CA ALA A 620 -17.66 -6.01 38.40
C ALA A 620 -16.75 -6.35 37.22
N ARG A 621 -17.37 -6.72 36.09
CA ARG A 621 -16.68 -6.95 34.83
C ARG A 621 -17.31 -6.08 33.74
N ALA A 622 -16.47 -5.44 32.94
CA ALA A 622 -16.86 -4.76 31.72
C ALA A 622 -16.27 -5.49 30.50
N GLN A 623 -16.86 -5.29 29.34
CA GLN A 623 -16.30 -5.68 28.05
C GLN A 623 -15.84 -4.44 27.31
N LEU A 624 -14.57 -4.42 26.89
CA LEU A 624 -13.99 -3.40 26.04
C LEU A 624 -13.93 -3.96 24.61
N PRO A 625 -14.77 -3.49 23.69
CA PRO A 625 -14.69 -3.87 22.28
C PRO A 625 -13.46 -3.22 21.66
N VAL A 626 -12.64 -4.03 21.00
CA VAL A 626 -11.52 -3.57 20.18
C VAL A 626 -11.76 -4.06 18.75
N ARG A 627 -12.08 -3.13 17.84
CA ARG A 627 -12.41 -3.41 16.44
C ARG A 627 -11.27 -2.96 15.55
N PHE A 628 -10.50 -3.92 15.09
CA PHE A 628 -9.42 -3.70 14.14
C PHE A 628 -9.96 -3.87 12.72
N ALA A 629 -9.92 -2.80 11.93
CA ALA A 629 -10.24 -2.82 10.50
C ALA A 629 -8.97 -2.59 9.69
N ARG A 630 -8.92 -3.16 8.48
CA ARG A 630 -7.71 -3.17 7.65
C ARG A 630 -7.13 -1.79 7.34
N GLU A 631 -7.97 -0.76 7.28
CA GLU A 631 -7.57 0.62 7.00
C GLU A 631 -6.88 1.32 8.18
N MET A 632 -6.84 0.70 9.37
CA MET A 632 -6.34 1.32 10.59
C MET A 632 -4.82 1.22 10.76
N VAL A 633 -4.17 0.29 10.06
CA VAL A 633 -2.71 0.11 10.08
C VAL A 633 -2.27 -0.41 8.72
N ASN A 634 -1.12 0.06 8.23
CA ASN A 634 -0.44 -0.59 7.11
C ASN A 634 0.69 -1.43 7.70
N SER A 635 0.79 -2.72 7.38
CA SER A 635 1.87 -3.59 7.88
C SER A 635 2.91 -3.88 6.79
N LEU A 636 4.14 -3.39 6.95
CA LEU A 636 5.26 -3.46 6.00
C LEU A 636 6.12 -4.68 6.32
N PHE A 637 6.23 -5.05 7.61
CA PHE A 637 7.02 -6.18 8.06
C PHE A 637 6.24 -7.08 9.04
N PRO A 638 6.35 -8.42 8.93
CA PRO A 638 5.77 -9.37 9.90
C PRO A 638 6.31 -9.22 11.33
N GLY A 639 7.43 -8.52 11.50
CA GLY A 639 8.12 -8.29 12.78
C GLY A 639 7.74 -7.01 13.49
N SER A 640 7.12 -6.05 12.79
CA SER A 640 6.94 -4.66 13.17
C SER A 640 5.46 -4.28 13.23
N PRO A 641 4.76 -4.60 14.33
CA PRO A 641 3.36 -4.22 14.45
C PRO A 641 3.23 -2.71 14.60
N GLY A 642 2.17 -2.13 14.02
CA GLY A 642 1.75 -0.79 14.41
C GLY A 642 1.25 -0.82 15.85
N ARG A 643 1.72 0.09 16.69
CA ARG A 643 1.32 0.18 18.09
C ARG A 643 0.44 1.40 18.33
N CYS A 644 -0.54 1.22 19.21
CA CYS A 644 -1.16 2.33 19.93
C CYS A 644 -1.42 1.98 21.40
N VAL A 645 -1.59 3.01 22.22
CA VAL A 645 -1.85 2.97 23.65
C VAL A 645 -3.07 3.85 23.98
N ALA A 646 -4.20 3.20 24.25
CA ALA A 646 -5.34 3.86 24.88
C ALA A 646 -5.22 3.80 26.42
N ARG A 647 -6.05 4.56 27.14
CA ARG A 647 -6.08 4.56 28.61
C ARG A 647 -7.49 4.38 29.15
N LEU A 648 -7.65 3.41 30.05
CA LEU A 648 -8.90 3.22 30.78
C LEU A 648 -8.81 3.86 32.14
N LEU A 649 -9.90 4.53 32.54
CA LEU A 649 -10.05 5.14 33.85
C LEU A 649 -11.31 4.62 34.53
N VAL A 650 -11.24 4.43 35.84
CA VAL A 650 -12.39 4.18 36.70
C VAL A 650 -12.64 5.38 37.59
N SER A 651 -13.91 5.74 37.77
CA SER A 651 -14.34 6.78 38.70
C SER A 651 -15.56 6.31 39.51
N GLY A 652 -15.66 6.81 40.73
CA GLY A 652 -16.78 6.61 41.64
C GLY A 652 -17.32 7.93 42.18
N GLN A 653 -18.41 7.87 42.94
CA GLN A 653 -18.96 9.03 43.65
C GLN A 653 -18.28 9.22 45.01
N GLN A 654 -17.72 8.16 45.57
CA GLN A 654 -16.97 8.20 46.82
C GLN A 654 -15.51 8.52 46.53
N THR A 655 -14.86 9.24 47.45
CA THR A 655 -13.42 9.55 47.35
C THR A 655 -12.61 8.26 47.41
N ASP A 656 -11.69 8.10 46.46
CA ASP A 656 -10.72 7.00 46.45
C ASP A 656 -9.51 7.34 47.30
N ALA A 657 -9.09 6.42 48.17
CA ALA A 657 -7.90 6.57 49.00
C ALA A 657 -6.59 6.45 48.21
N ASP A 658 -6.59 5.78 47.05
CA ASP A 658 -5.43 5.65 46.19
C ASP A 658 -5.83 5.78 44.70
N PRO A 659 -5.82 7.01 44.14
CA PRO A 659 -6.18 7.21 42.75
C PRO A 659 -5.14 6.65 41.76
N SER A 660 -3.95 6.21 42.20
CA SER A 660 -2.89 5.75 41.30
C SER A 660 -3.29 4.50 40.52
N ASN A 661 -4.13 3.65 41.09
CA ASN A 661 -4.61 2.40 40.51
C ASN A 661 -5.97 2.51 39.79
N ASN A 662 -6.47 3.75 39.64
CA ASN A 662 -7.69 4.07 38.90
C ASN A 662 -7.49 4.19 37.39
N SER A 663 -6.26 4.06 36.92
CA SER A 663 -5.96 4.04 35.49
C SER A 663 -5.12 2.82 35.09
N ILE A 664 -5.20 2.44 33.81
CA ILE A 664 -4.37 1.40 33.20
C ILE A 664 -4.20 1.67 31.69
N PRO A 665 -2.99 1.55 31.13
CA PRO A 665 -2.78 1.59 29.69
C PRO A 665 -3.33 0.32 29.03
N VAL A 666 -3.86 0.49 27.84
CA VAL A 666 -4.29 -0.56 26.93
C VAL A 666 -3.34 -0.52 25.74
N VAL A 667 -2.23 -1.26 25.84
CA VAL A 667 -1.25 -1.39 24.75
C VAL A 667 -1.77 -2.38 23.71
N ILE A 668 -1.85 -1.93 22.45
CA ILE A 668 -2.42 -2.68 21.32
C ILE A 668 -1.43 -2.67 20.17
N ASP A 669 -0.93 -3.85 19.84
CA ASP A 669 -0.14 -4.14 18.65
C ASP A 669 -1.09 -4.66 17.56
N LEU A 670 -1.02 -4.05 16.38
CA LEU A 670 -1.83 -4.35 15.20
C LEU A 670 -0.93 -4.88 14.09
N GLN A 671 -1.35 -5.96 13.43
CA GLN A 671 -0.71 -6.49 12.24
C GLN A 671 -1.77 -6.91 11.24
N ASP A 672 -1.72 -6.34 10.04
CA ASP A 672 -2.52 -6.74 8.90
C ASP A 672 -1.70 -7.63 7.97
N ASP A 673 -1.97 -8.94 7.97
CA ASP A 673 -1.31 -9.86 7.04
C ASP A 673 -1.78 -9.66 5.59
N ASN A 674 -2.79 -8.84 5.31
CA ASN A 674 -3.16 -8.51 3.93
C ASN A 674 -2.13 -7.58 3.26
N ASP A 675 -1.29 -6.90 4.03
CA ASP A 675 -0.23 -6.02 3.53
C ASP A 675 1.14 -6.72 3.44
N LEU A 676 1.26 -7.91 4.06
CA LEU A 676 2.43 -8.80 4.09
C LEU A 676 2.22 -9.96 3.11
#